data_AF-A0A812SM43-F1
#
_entry.id   AF-A0A812SM43-F1
#
_cell.length_a   1.000
_cell.length_b   1.000
_cell.length_c   1.000
_cell.angle_alpha   90.00
_cell.angle_beta   90.00
_cell.angle_gamma   90.00
#
_symmetry.space_group_name_H-M   'P 1'
#
loop_
_entity.id
_entity.type
_entity.pdbx_description
1 polymer ?
#
loop_
_entity_poly.entity_id
_entity_poly.type
_entity_poly.pdbx_seq_one_letter_code
_entity_poly.pdbx_strand_id
1 'polypeptide(L)'
;MADDFGFDEVEASDSADANDSDTCDDEPAKKKGRVSLGGSSAKSSAIKGKSKAKAGSKSKEEKMCYISDCPNKKSGKHKSCGDHKKVIDAILYQAEKVGRKSEVEKVLADPVQAAKAVREFEADNPPGRFRKKLIDFTQWLKTYSVETSQKHRELCEEYTFQDFSDEKTAAGWEAKAILDKWQEYQSDPNIERQKIRDFTKRVSQSVAESSKPMKNLKPADVDALKQFAATNAASHTHSFLRGKDAGQKSAAASQLQMSNAGEPTIELDPADADKKKKAKKIDLANALPTLHEKETSQLARVKEQMQAALNKAADAIRVASSNTGLSQAGQTFLDTCVMRKSCAEVWLLETEEALDKWESANKASLEQAAAGDASAQPVDTSSAAVPPKQEPDVKNPKALGLTERVNGLLQQACAVKGAAFIPVQDVSSLRSWVDLAGRCHKLLQLGTVDALNEHKTASKKFLGTANQLRESVAKAASKVTGHLENIERESLRIQKKEQERKEKEAVAKAKAMAKKAAQNVQKMTVEVTGLFAIDHAQLKPKLLQTPIITDDKMKEADLAFDHSRLALVKSSMVEQEWANLPKVQMALSAYGGQYKSQSTTKAAGKGQTNMRSKAGKEETELLVRKLMSALQLDKKVAKLSDQDEQMLKEIWLFGYVPQASFVAPTPQGLAMIKVLAAGEVSVFAIEIKSLLAHLKKQGQQVTEDTFDSMFGMDASALAELSKECSLYYFHVKQWDVLYVPAGYVVFERSHSAVLIYGMRKSVCLKGDEDRYEGLIEYLKAIGKDTARYEKCLEGMKACASSEAS
;
A
#
# COMPACT_ATOMS: atom_id res chain seq x y z
N MET A 1 24.39 -24.83 -53.35
CA MET A 1 23.65 -23.67 -52.82
C MET A 1 22.57 -24.25 -51.92
N ALA A 2 22.90 -24.68 -50.70
CA ALA A 2 23.12 -23.84 -49.49
C ALA A 2 21.80 -23.09 -49.17
N ASP A 3 21.08 -23.34 -48.07
CA ASP A 3 21.55 -23.64 -46.71
C ASP A 3 20.70 -24.68 -45.96
N ASP A 4 21.45 -25.45 -45.18
CA ASP A 4 21.10 -26.52 -44.27
C ASP A 4 21.28 -25.95 -42.85
N PHE A 5 20.25 -25.99 -42.01
CA PHE A 5 20.34 -25.55 -40.60
C PHE A 5 20.02 -26.73 -39.70
N GLY A 6 21.05 -27.55 -39.48
CA GLY A 6 21.14 -28.46 -38.35
C GLY A 6 21.23 -27.68 -37.03
N PHE A 7 20.48 -28.12 -36.03
CA PHE A 7 20.62 -27.64 -34.67
C PHE A 7 21.20 -28.78 -33.85
N ASP A 8 22.48 -28.63 -33.50
CA ASP A 8 23.26 -29.58 -32.74
C ASP A 8 22.71 -29.78 -31.32
N GLU A 9 22.61 -31.07 -30.98
CA GLU A 9 22.36 -31.61 -29.66
C GLU A 9 23.69 -31.53 -28.88
N VAL A 10 23.78 -30.62 -27.91
CA VAL A 10 24.94 -30.57 -27.00
C VAL A 10 24.61 -31.40 -25.77
N GLU A 11 25.07 -32.65 -25.78
CA GLU A 11 25.28 -33.44 -24.57
C GLU A 11 26.37 -32.78 -23.72
N ALA A 12 26.01 -32.35 -22.51
CA ALA A 12 26.96 -32.03 -21.46
C ALA A 12 26.79 -33.05 -20.34
N SER A 13 27.62 -34.08 -20.40
CA SER A 13 27.99 -34.90 -19.26
C SER A 13 29.02 -34.12 -18.45
N ASP A 14 28.76 -33.91 -17.15
CA ASP A 14 29.82 -33.77 -16.17
C ASP A 14 29.31 -34.15 -14.78
N SER A 15 29.84 -35.27 -14.34
CA SER A 15 29.91 -35.78 -12.98
C SER A 15 30.87 -34.93 -12.14
N ALA A 16 30.52 -34.61 -10.89
CA ALA A 16 31.43 -34.73 -9.75
C ALA A 16 30.74 -34.42 -8.43
N ASP A 17 31.09 -35.26 -7.45
CA ASP A 17 30.80 -35.24 -6.04
C ASP A 17 31.03 -33.89 -5.33
N ALA A 18 30.12 -33.54 -4.44
CA ALA A 18 30.44 -32.78 -3.22
C ALA A 18 29.44 -33.13 -2.12
N ASN A 19 29.88 -34.00 -1.22
CA ASN A 19 29.39 -34.10 0.15
C ASN A 19 29.48 -32.71 0.79
N ASP A 20 28.36 -32.20 1.30
CA ASP A 20 28.42 -31.21 2.38
C ASP A 20 27.33 -31.50 3.40
N SER A 21 27.79 -32.04 4.53
CA SER A 21 27.03 -32.40 5.71
C SER A 21 26.95 -31.19 6.62
N ASP A 22 25.91 -30.37 6.46
CA ASP A 22 25.68 -29.25 7.37
C ASP A 22 24.88 -29.72 8.58
N THR A 23 25.58 -29.74 9.70
CA THR A 23 25.14 -30.17 11.03
C THR A 23 24.39 -29.04 11.69
N CYS A 24 23.18 -29.33 12.16
CA CYS A 24 22.36 -28.41 12.91
C CYS A 24 22.82 -28.40 14.37
N ASP A 25 23.57 -27.38 14.79
CA ASP A 25 23.89 -27.17 16.20
C ASP A 25 22.68 -26.58 16.96
N ASP A 26 22.21 -27.39 17.92
CA ASP A 26 21.25 -27.09 18.96
C ASP A 26 21.79 -26.02 19.93
N GLU A 27 21.03 -24.95 20.18
CA GLU A 27 21.18 -24.15 21.42
C GLU A 27 19.92 -24.20 22.30
N PRO A 28 20.08 -24.40 23.64
CA PRO A 28 19.01 -24.88 24.49
C PRO A 28 18.11 -23.77 25.08
N ALA A 29 16.83 -24.13 25.16
CA ALA A 29 15.77 -23.40 25.82
C ALA A 29 16.02 -23.19 27.34
N LYS A 30 16.11 -21.92 27.76
CA LYS A 30 16.04 -21.54 29.18
C LYS A 30 14.59 -21.50 29.67
N LYS A 31 14.22 -22.54 30.42
CA LYS A 31 13.11 -22.57 31.38
C LYS A 31 13.21 -21.41 32.37
N LYS A 32 12.12 -20.64 32.54
CA LYS A 32 11.74 -20.05 33.82
C LYS A 32 10.23 -20.12 34.00
N GLY A 33 9.79 -21.14 34.74
CA GLY A 33 8.54 -21.05 35.46
C GLY A 33 8.72 -20.18 36.71
N ARG A 34 7.63 -19.57 37.20
CA ARG A 34 7.13 -19.72 38.58
C ARG A 34 6.08 -18.65 38.90
N VAL A 35 4.83 -19.13 39.05
CA VAL A 35 3.87 -18.93 40.15
C VAL A 35 3.49 -17.50 40.58
N SER A 36 2.17 -17.34 40.65
CA SER A 36 1.40 -16.28 41.29
C SER A 36 1.76 -16.05 42.76
N LEU A 37 1.51 -14.84 43.27
CA LEU A 37 0.80 -14.57 44.52
C LEU A 37 0.71 -13.05 44.74
N GLY A 38 -0.44 -12.60 45.24
CA GLY A 38 -0.72 -11.21 45.51
C GLY A 38 -0.02 -10.68 46.77
N GLY A 39 -0.18 -9.38 47.02
CA GLY A 39 0.31 -8.77 48.24
C GLY A 39 0.24 -7.25 48.21
N SER A 40 -0.83 -6.71 48.77
CA SER A 40 -1.00 -5.31 49.16
C SER A 40 0.13 -4.82 50.06
N SER A 41 0.60 -3.58 49.85
CA SER A 41 1.36 -2.85 50.88
C SER A 41 1.30 -1.35 50.61
N ALA A 42 0.51 -0.67 51.43
CA ALA A 42 0.53 0.77 51.60
C ALA A 42 1.93 1.25 52.01
N LYS A 43 2.40 2.37 51.42
CA LYS A 43 3.43 3.21 52.01
C LYS A 43 3.09 4.68 51.79
N SER A 44 2.58 5.26 52.86
CA SER A 44 2.57 6.69 53.18
C SER A 44 4.00 7.23 53.28
N SER A 45 4.25 8.40 52.69
CA SER A 45 5.31 9.31 53.16
C SER A 45 5.07 10.76 52.73
N ALA A 46 4.63 11.53 53.71
CA ALA A 46 5.12 12.86 54.10
C ALA A 46 5.35 13.96 53.03
N ILE A 47 4.36 14.85 52.97
CA ILE A 47 4.41 16.32 53.11
C ILE A 47 5.81 16.97 53.23
N LYS A 48 6.15 17.81 52.24
CA LYS A 48 6.89 19.09 52.30
C LYS A 48 6.63 19.78 50.94
N GLY A 49 5.89 20.87 50.78
CA GLY A 49 5.89 22.11 51.55
C GLY A 49 6.80 23.14 50.85
N LYS A 50 6.31 23.82 49.80
CA LYS A 50 6.80 25.13 49.32
C LYS A 50 5.86 25.72 48.25
N SER A 51 4.84 26.43 48.73
CA SER A 51 3.96 27.29 47.93
C SER A 51 4.66 28.61 47.60
N LYS A 52 4.96 28.84 46.32
CA LYS A 52 5.25 30.19 45.79
C LYS A 52 3.96 30.77 45.23
N ALA A 53 3.42 31.77 45.91
CA ALA A 53 2.29 32.57 45.45
C ALA A 53 2.66 33.26 44.12
N LYS A 54 1.88 33.01 43.08
CA LYS A 54 1.99 33.70 41.79
C LYS A 54 0.77 34.60 41.65
N ALA A 55 1.01 35.90 41.76
CA ALA A 55 0.04 36.96 41.59
C ALA A 55 -0.52 36.99 40.15
N GLY A 56 -1.82 37.25 40.02
CA GLY A 56 -2.45 37.76 38.79
C GLY A 56 -2.86 36.73 37.74
N SER A 57 -3.74 35.78 38.08
CA SER A 57 -4.39 34.88 37.10
C SER A 57 -5.56 35.60 36.41
N LYS A 58 -5.36 36.06 35.18
CA LYS A 58 -6.47 36.39 34.25
C LYS A 58 -7.48 35.25 34.24
N SER A 59 -8.77 35.56 34.38
CA SER A 59 -9.89 34.60 34.37
C SER A 59 -9.75 33.65 33.17
N LYS A 60 -9.37 32.41 33.45
CA LYS A 60 -9.16 31.39 32.44
C LYS A 60 -10.55 30.96 31.97
N GLU A 61 -10.99 31.47 30.82
CA GLU A 61 -12.24 31.08 30.17
C GLU A 61 -12.44 29.57 30.30
N GLU A 62 -13.57 29.18 30.87
CA GLU A 62 -13.93 27.79 31.07
C GLU A 62 -14.06 27.11 29.71
N LYS A 63 -13.05 26.34 29.33
CA LYS A 63 -13.01 25.68 28.03
C LYS A 63 -14.06 24.58 27.99
N MET A 64 -15.04 24.74 27.11
CA MET A 64 -16.10 23.78 26.81
C MET A 64 -15.56 22.48 26.21
N CYS A 65 -16.39 21.43 26.19
CA CYS A 65 -16.08 20.15 25.55
C CYS A 65 -15.80 20.32 24.05
N TYR A 66 -14.83 19.55 23.54
CA TYR A 66 -14.42 19.56 22.13
C TYR A 66 -15.46 19.02 21.15
N ILE A 67 -16.34 18.13 21.60
CA ILE A 67 -17.44 17.60 20.80
C ILE A 67 -18.44 18.73 20.55
N SER A 68 -18.72 19.03 19.27
CA SER A 68 -19.71 20.05 18.90
C SER A 68 -21.07 19.70 19.53
N ASP A 69 -21.81 20.72 19.97
CA ASP A 69 -23.12 20.60 20.62
C ASP A 69 -23.10 20.08 22.08
N CYS A 70 -21.92 19.87 22.68
CA CYS A 70 -21.83 19.47 24.09
C CYS A 70 -21.73 20.69 25.03
N PRO A 71 -22.74 20.97 25.89
CA PRO A 71 -22.68 22.09 26.83
C PRO A 71 -21.77 21.80 28.05
N ASN A 72 -21.24 20.59 28.17
CA ASN A 72 -20.47 20.19 29.36
C ASN A 72 -19.04 20.74 29.33
N LYS A 73 -18.52 21.06 30.51
CA LYS A 73 -17.12 21.48 30.69
C LYS A 73 -16.18 20.30 30.45
N LYS A 74 -15.01 20.55 29.86
CA LYS A 74 -14.01 19.51 29.62
C LYS A 74 -13.47 18.95 30.94
N SER A 75 -13.15 17.66 30.98
CA SER A 75 -12.65 17.00 32.19
C SER A 75 -11.12 17.04 32.26
N GLY A 76 -10.59 17.89 33.15
CA GLY A 76 -9.15 17.99 33.42
C GLY A 76 -8.30 18.38 32.21
N LYS A 77 -7.34 17.52 31.84
CA LYS A 77 -6.43 17.72 30.70
C LYS A 77 -7.01 17.25 29.35
N HIS A 78 -8.15 16.56 29.36
CA HIS A 78 -8.75 16.04 28.14
C HIS A 78 -9.47 17.14 27.36
N LYS A 79 -9.61 16.93 26.04
CA LYS A 79 -10.34 17.84 25.16
C LYS A 79 -11.86 17.72 25.34
N SER A 80 -12.36 16.55 25.74
CA SER A 80 -13.77 16.24 25.94
C SER A 80 -14.20 16.28 27.42
N CYS A 81 -15.51 16.33 27.68
CA CYS A 81 -16.10 16.13 29.00
C CYS A 81 -15.92 14.65 29.46
N GLY A 82 -16.25 14.37 30.72
CA GLY A 82 -16.08 13.03 31.30
C GLY A 82 -16.83 11.93 30.56
N ASP A 83 -18.03 12.23 30.06
CA ASP A 83 -18.89 11.24 29.40
C ASP A 83 -18.41 10.94 27.97
N HIS A 84 -18.20 11.98 27.15
CA HIS A 84 -17.64 11.82 25.81
C HIS A 84 -16.23 11.21 25.82
N LYS A 85 -15.43 11.45 26.87
CA LYS A 85 -14.14 10.77 27.03
C LYS A 85 -14.30 9.25 27.09
N LYS A 86 -15.25 8.73 27.88
CA LYS A 86 -15.50 7.28 27.99
C LYS A 86 -15.89 6.66 26.65
N VAL A 87 -16.67 7.38 25.85
CA VAL A 87 -17.10 6.93 24.51
C VAL A 87 -15.93 6.94 23.53
N ILE A 88 -15.15 8.03 23.50
CA ILE A 88 -13.95 8.14 22.67
C ILE A 88 -12.94 7.04 23.01
N ASP A 89 -12.68 6.79 24.29
CA ASP A 89 -11.76 5.73 24.73
C ASP A 89 -12.27 4.34 24.31
N ALA A 90 -13.58 4.10 24.32
CA ALA A 90 -14.18 2.85 23.84
C ALA A 90 -14.07 2.68 22.31
N ILE A 91 -14.27 3.75 21.54
CA ILE A 91 -14.07 3.77 20.09
C ILE A 91 -12.62 3.47 19.75
N LEU A 92 -11.67 4.15 20.41
CA LEU A 92 -10.24 3.95 20.21
C LEU A 92 -9.79 2.54 20.60
N TYR A 93 -10.35 1.97 21.68
CA TYR A 93 -10.07 0.59 22.08
C TYR A 93 -10.50 -0.44 21.01
N GLN A 94 -11.70 -0.28 20.44
CA GLN A 94 -12.14 -1.16 19.34
C GLN A 94 -11.27 -0.96 18.09
N ALA A 95 -10.89 0.28 17.77
CA ALA A 95 -10.02 0.58 16.63
C ALA A 95 -8.63 -0.02 16.80
N GLU A 96 -8.07 -0.01 18.01
CA GLU A 96 -6.79 -0.61 18.34
C GLU A 96 -6.81 -2.14 18.18
N LYS A 97 -7.90 -2.80 18.55
CA LYS A 97 -8.07 -4.26 18.35
C LYS A 97 -8.11 -4.68 16.88
N VAL A 98 -8.53 -3.79 15.97
CA VAL A 98 -8.63 -4.04 14.53
C VAL A 98 -7.45 -3.42 13.75
N GLY A 99 -6.50 -2.76 14.43
CA GLY A 99 -5.33 -2.14 13.80
C GLY A 99 -5.64 -0.87 13.00
N ARG A 100 -6.71 -0.14 13.34
CA ARG A 100 -7.21 1.07 12.65
C ARG A 100 -7.16 2.34 13.49
N LYS A 101 -6.41 2.35 14.59
CA LYS A 101 -6.37 3.45 15.56
C LYS A 101 -6.02 4.80 14.93
N SER A 102 -5.05 4.83 14.02
CA SER A 102 -4.54 6.06 13.41
C SER A 102 -5.58 6.78 12.55
N GLU A 103 -6.44 6.03 11.86
CA GLU A 103 -7.51 6.54 11.01
C GLU A 103 -8.62 7.13 11.87
N VAL A 104 -8.99 6.46 12.95
CA VAL A 104 -10.00 6.91 13.90
C VAL A 104 -9.56 8.16 14.66
N GLU A 105 -8.28 8.27 15.05
CA GLU A 105 -7.73 9.48 15.66
C GLU A 105 -7.82 10.71 14.73
N LYS A 106 -7.74 10.53 13.40
CA LYS A 106 -7.95 11.62 12.43
C LYS A 106 -9.40 12.06 12.39
N VAL A 107 -10.35 11.12 12.39
CA VAL A 107 -11.79 11.43 12.43
C VAL A 107 -12.13 12.17 13.73
N LEU A 108 -11.61 11.69 14.86
CA LEU A 108 -11.82 12.30 16.18
C LEU A 108 -11.08 13.64 16.37
N ALA A 109 -10.17 13.99 15.46
CA ALA A 109 -9.50 15.29 15.46
C ALA A 109 -10.36 16.41 14.86
N ASP A 110 -11.45 16.13 14.15
CA ASP A 110 -12.44 17.12 13.72
C ASP A 110 -13.62 17.12 14.72
N PRO A 111 -13.97 18.26 15.34
CA PRO A 111 -15.01 18.33 16.37
C PRO A 111 -16.40 17.91 15.88
N VAL A 112 -16.72 18.14 14.60
CA VAL A 112 -18.03 17.80 14.00
C VAL A 112 -18.10 16.30 13.70
N GLN A 113 -17.03 15.74 13.14
CA GLN A 113 -16.94 14.30 12.87
C GLN A 113 -16.87 13.50 14.17
N ALA A 114 -16.15 14.00 15.18
CA ALA A 114 -16.13 13.41 16.50
C ALA A 114 -17.53 13.38 17.13
N ALA A 115 -18.32 14.44 16.98
CA ALA A 115 -19.70 14.47 17.46
C ALA A 115 -20.59 13.42 16.78
N LYS A 116 -20.47 13.29 15.45
CA LYS A 116 -21.18 12.27 14.68
C LYS A 116 -20.79 10.86 15.13
N ALA A 117 -19.50 10.56 15.20
CA ALA A 117 -18.98 9.25 15.59
C ALA A 117 -19.39 8.86 17.02
N VAL A 118 -19.35 9.81 17.97
CA VAL A 118 -19.82 9.60 19.35
C VAL A 118 -21.32 9.29 19.37
N ARG A 119 -22.14 10.06 18.65
CA ARG A 119 -23.60 9.89 18.60
C ARG A 119 -24.00 8.53 17.99
N GLU A 120 -23.37 8.14 16.89
CA GLU A 120 -23.60 6.84 16.24
C GLU A 120 -23.19 5.69 17.17
N PHE A 121 -22.03 5.81 17.83
CA PHE A 121 -21.58 4.80 18.78
C PHE A 121 -22.53 4.67 19.97
N GLU A 122 -23.00 5.77 20.54
CA GLU A 122 -23.96 5.76 21.64
C GLU A 122 -25.33 5.19 21.22
N ALA A 123 -25.79 5.50 20.00
CA ALA A 123 -27.02 4.95 19.45
C ALA A 123 -26.96 3.42 19.29
N ASP A 124 -25.82 2.89 18.86
CA ASP A 124 -25.60 1.44 18.73
C ASP A 124 -25.30 0.74 20.07
N ASN A 125 -24.86 1.50 21.06
CA ASN A 125 -24.41 1.02 22.37
C ASN A 125 -25.10 1.78 23.53
N PRO A 126 -26.43 1.71 23.64
CA PRO A 126 -27.15 2.40 24.70
C PRO A 126 -26.73 1.86 26.08
N PRO A 127 -26.76 2.70 27.13
CA PRO A 127 -26.42 2.30 28.49
C PRO A 127 -27.30 1.10 28.93
N GLY A 128 -26.67 0.11 29.57
CA GLY A 128 -27.34 -1.13 30.00
C GLY A 128 -27.17 -2.33 29.07
N ARG A 129 -26.65 -2.14 27.85
CA ARG A 129 -26.37 -3.27 26.95
C ARG A 129 -25.08 -4.01 27.33
N PHE A 130 -25.19 -5.30 27.65
CA PHE A 130 -24.08 -6.12 28.17
C PHE A 130 -22.95 -6.37 27.15
N ARG A 131 -23.26 -6.30 25.85
CA ARG A 131 -22.30 -6.43 24.74
C ARG A 131 -22.37 -5.22 23.83
N LYS A 132 -21.24 -4.52 23.68
CA LYS A 132 -21.11 -3.41 22.75
C LYS A 132 -21.05 -3.96 21.31
N LYS A 133 -21.82 -3.38 20.39
CA LYS A 133 -21.67 -3.62 18.95
C LYS A 133 -20.28 -3.18 18.49
N LEU A 134 -19.73 -3.93 17.54
CA LEU A 134 -18.50 -3.58 16.86
C LEU A 134 -18.76 -2.41 15.90
N ILE A 135 -17.86 -1.44 15.88
CA ILE A 135 -17.89 -0.33 14.92
C ILE A 135 -17.52 -0.86 13.54
N ASP A 136 -18.32 -0.54 12.52
CA ASP A 136 -17.89 -0.67 11.13
C ASP A 136 -16.93 0.47 10.78
N PHE A 137 -15.63 0.21 10.86
CA PHE A 137 -14.60 1.21 10.55
C PHE A 137 -14.56 1.60 9.06
N THR A 138 -15.21 0.85 8.17
CA THR A 138 -15.22 1.15 6.73
C THR A 138 -16.04 2.39 6.41
N GLN A 139 -17.03 2.73 7.25
CA GLN A 139 -17.85 3.94 7.08
C GLN A 139 -17.05 5.25 7.15
N TRP A 140 -15.83 5.20 7.72
CA TRP A 140 -14.93 6.34 7.81
C TRP A 140 -13.88 6.38 6.69
N LEU A 141 -13.91 5.42 5.76
CA LEU A 141 -13.07 5.39 4.58
C LEU A 141 -13.86 5.96 3.39
N LYS A 142 -13.67 7.24 3.08
CA LYS A 142 -14.19 7.82 1.84
C LYS A 142 -13.27 7.42 0.68
N THR A 143 -13.87 6.77 -0.32
CA THR A 143 -13.23 6.51 -1.60
C THR A 143 -13.84 7.47 -2.62
N TYR A 144 -13.03 8.37 -3.18
CA TYR A 144 -13.47 9.20 -4.30
C TYR A 144 -13.00 8.53 -5.57
N SER A 145 -13.92 8.23 -6.49
CA SER A 145 -13.59 7.75 -7.82
C SER A 145 -14.00 8.77 -8.87
N VAL A 146 -13.07 9.12 -9.75
CA VAL A 146 -13.37 9.82 -10.99
C VAL A 146 -13.38 8.77 -12.10
N GLU A 147 -14.53 8.62 -12.77
CA GLU A 147 -14.64 7.81 -13.96
C GLU A 147 -14.63 8.74 -15.18
N THR A 148 -13.55 8.68 -15.95
CA THR A 148 -13.46 9.40 -17.23
C THR A 148 -13.79 8.40 -18.33
N SER A 149 -14.90 8.60 -19.03
CA SER A 149 -15.24 7.85 -20.24
C SER A 149 -14.76 8.64 -21.46
N GLN A 150 -13.78 8.12 -22.19
CA GLN A 150 -13.38 8.66 -23.48
C GLN A 150 -13.99 7.79 -24.58
N LYS A 151 -14.85 8.36 -25.41
CA LYS A 151 -15.38 7.71 -26.61
C LYS A 151 -14.46 8.01 -27.77
N HIS A 152 -13.78 7.00 -28.27
CA HIS A 152 -12.96 7.07 -29.48
C HIS A 152 -13.76 6.53 -30.66
N ARG A 153 -13.83 7.32 -31.74
CA ARG A 153 -14.39 6.94 -33.05
C ARG A 153 -13.24 6.71 -34.00
N GLU A 154 -12.66 5.51 -33.96
CA GLU A 154 -11.45 5.22 -34.75
C GLU A 154 -11.69 4.29 -35.94
N LEU A 155 -12.79 3.50 -35.95
CA LEU A 155 -12.98 2.48 -36.99
C LEU A 155 -14.44 2.41 -37.48
N CYS A 156 -14.60 2.48 -38.80
CA CYS A 156 -15.77 1.99 -39.51
C CYS A 156 -15.58 0.49 -39.73
N GLU A 157 -16.32 -0.34 -38.99
CA GLU A 157 -16.33 -1.79 -39.21
C GLU A 157 -17.51 -2.14 -40.12
N GLU A 158 -17.37 -3.19 -40.93
CA GLU A 158 -18.51 -3.73 -41.67
C GLU A 158 -19.53 -4.32 -40.68
N TYR A 159 -20.81 -4.02 -40.89
CA TYR A 159 -21.94 -4.58 -40.16
C TYR A 159 -21.83 -6.10 -40.20
N THR A 160 -21.81 -6.77 -39.04
CA THR A 160 -21.87 -8.24 -39.01
C THR A 160 -23.31 -8.72 -38.93
N PHE A 161 -23.56 -9.99 -39.27
CA PHE A 161 -24.90 -10.57 -39.09
C PHE A 161 -25.35 -10.52 -37.63
N GLN A 162 -24.43 -10.71 -36.68
CA GLN A 162 -24.77 -10.66 -35.25
C GLN A 162 -25.23 -9.26 -34.83
N ASP A 163 -24.54 -8.20 -35.28
CA ASP A 163 -24.93 -6.82 -35.00
C ASP A 163 -26.33 -6.49 -35.56
N PHE A 164 -26.63 -6.99 -36.76
CA PHE A 164 -27.94 -6.86 -37.39
C PHE A 164 -29.02 -7.64 -36.66
N SER A 165 -28.70 -8.88 -36.28
CA SER A 165 -29.61 -9.74 -35.55
C SER A 165 -29.94 -9.15 -34.19
N ASP A 166 -28.96 -8.67 -33.43
CA ASP A 166 -29.17 -8.09 -32.10
C ASP A 166 -30.03 -6.80 -32.18
N GLU A 167 -29.75 -5.92 -33.13
CA GLU A 167 -30.52 -4.68 -33.34
C GLU A 167 -31.98 -4.98 -33.71
N LYS A 168 -32.21 -5.90 -34.67
CA LYS A 168 -33.57 -6.23 -35.12
C LYS A 168 -34.34 -7.08 -34.11
N THR A 169 -33.66 -7.94 -33.37
CA THR A 169 -34.25 -8.67 -32.23
C THR A 169 -34.69 -7.70 -31.14
N ALA A 170 -33.88 -6.68 -30.82
CA ALA A 170 -34.26 -5.62 -29.88
C ALA A 170 -35.47 -4.79 -30.37
N ALA A 171 -35.65 -4.68 -31.69
CA ALA A 171 -36.82 -4.06 -32.32
C ALA A 171 -38.03 -5.01 -32.45
N GLY A 172 -37.94 -6.24 -31.94
CA GLY A 172 -39.04 -7.22 -31.92
C GLY A 172 -39.25 -7.98 -33.24
N TRP A 173 -38.25 -8.05 -34.11
CA TRP A 173 -38.35 -8.81 -35.37
C TRP A 173 -38.19 -10.32 -35.11
N GLU A 174 -38.92 -11.15 -35.84
CA GLU A 174 -38.73 -12.60 -35.79
C GLU A 174 -37.43 -13.04 -36.48
N ALA A 175 -36.78 -14.07 -35.93
CA ALA A 175 -35.47 -14.56 -36.40
C ALA A 175 -35.42 -14.88 -37.90
N LYS A 176 -36.54 -15.39 -38.47
CA LYS A 176 -36.64 -15.66 -39.90
C LYS A 176 -36.63 -14.38 -40.74
N ALA A 177 -37.40 -13.37 -40.35
CA ALA A 177 -37.44 -12.07 -41.02
C ALA A 177 -36.08 -11.33 -40.94
N ILE A 178 -35.35 -11.51 -39.84
CA ILE A 178 -33.99 -10.99 -39.67
C ILE A 178 -33.03 -11.63 -40.68
N LEU A 179 -33.08 -12.96 -40.83
CA LEU A 179 -32.22 -13.68 -41.76
C LEU A 179 -32.53 -13.32 -43.22
N ASP A 180 -33.81 -13.29 -43.59
CA ASP A 180 -34.25 -12.95 -44.96
C ASP A 180 -33.83 -11.51 -45.32
N LYS A 181 -34.01 -10.55 -44.40
CA LYS A 181 -33.61 -9.16 -44.62
C LYS A 181 -32.08 -9.00 -44.66
N TRP A 182 -31.35 -9.81 -43.91
CA TRP A 182 -29.88 -9.82 -43.97
C TRP A 182 -29.37 -10.33 -45.32
N GLN A 183 -30.00 -11.37 -45.88
CA GLN A 183 -29.64 -11.86 -47.22
C GLN A 183 -29.93 -10.81 -48.30
N GLU A 184 -31.06 -10.10 -48.20
CA GLU A 184 -31.37 -8.95 -49.07
C GLU A 184 -30.29 -7.86 -48.93
N TYR A 185 -29.90 -7.53 -47.70
CA TYR A 185 -28.85 -6.56 -47.37
C TYR A 185 -27.48 -6.96 -47.93
N GLN A 186 -27.16 -8.26 -47.97
CA GLN A 186 -25.93 -8.79 -48.58
C GLN A 186 -25.98 -8.75 -50.11
N SER A 187 -27.16 -8.86 -50.71
CA SER A 187 -27.35 -8.88 -52.16
C SER A 187 -27.35 -7.49 -52.80
N ASP A 188 -27.67 -6.42 -52.06
CA ASP A 188 -27.66 -5.05 -52.57
C ASP A 188 -26.26 -4.39 -52.41
N PRO A 189 -25.59 -4.03 -53.52
CA PRO A 189 -24.28 -3.37 -53.48
C PRO A 189 -24.35 -1.88 -53.12
N ASN A 190 -25.54 -1.25 -53.14
CA ASN A 190 -25.69 0.18 -52.88
C ASN A 190 -25.88 0.52 -51.39
N ILE A 191 -26.03 -0.49 -50.54
CA ILE A 191 -26.26 -0.27 -49.11
C ILE A 191 -24.91 -0.13 -48.39
N GLU A 192 -24.68 1.02 -47.76
CA GLU A 192 -23.47 1.31 -47.00
C GLU A 192 -23.40 0.42 -45.75
N ARG A 193 -22.41 -0.48 -45.71
CA ARG A 193 -22.29 -1.52 -44.66
C ARG A 193 -21.45 -1.07 -43.47
N GLN A 194 -21.10 0.20 -43.37
CA GLN A 194 -20.16 0.68 -42.35
C GLN A 194 -20.87 1.13 -41.08
N LYS A 195 -20.52 0.52 -39.94
CA LYS A 195 -20.94 0.97 -38.61
C LYS A 195 -19.78 1.71 -37.95
N ILE A 196 -20.06 2.91 -37.46
CA ILE A 196 -19.12 3.63 -36.59
C ILE A 196 -19.23 3.00 -35.20
N ARG A 197 -18.18 2.30 -34.75
CA ARG A 197 -18.14 1.72 -33.41
C ARG A 197 -17.48 2.69 -32.44
N ASP A 198 -18.27 3.27 -31.54
CA ASP A 198 -17.76 4.10 -30.45
C ASP A 198 -17.05 3.20 -29.41
N PHE A 199 -15.71 3.20 -29.38
CA PHE A 199 -14.98 2.54 -28.30
C PHE A 199 -14.98 3.43 -27.07
N THR A 200 -15.76 3.05 -26.05
CA THR A 200 -15.77 3.78 -24.77
C THR A 200 -14.69 3.24 -23.85
N LYS A 201 -13.53 3.91 -23.81
CA LYS A 201 -12.49 3.63 -22.82
C LYS A 201 -12.89 4.29 -21.50
N ARG A 202 -13.26 3.47 -20.51
CA ARG A 202 -13.50 3.91 -19.15
C ARG A 202 -12.20 3.82 -18.35
N VAL A 203 -11.77 4.95 -17.78
CA VAL A 203 -10.66 5.01 -16.84
C VAL A 203 -11.23 5.42 -15.51
N SER A 204 -11.36 4.48 -14.57
CA SER A 204 -11.70 4.79 -13.18
C SER A 204 -10.42 5.02 -12.39
N GLN A 205 -10.22 6.22 -11.86
CA GLN A 205 -9.21 6.49 -10.85
C GLN A 205 -9.91 6.62 -9.50
N SER A 206 -9.68 5.65 -8.61
CA SER A 206 -10.12 5.75 -7.23
C SER A 206 -8.95 6.18 -6.34
N VAL A 207 -9.21 7.17 -5.48
CA VAL A 207 -8.29 7.60 -4.43
C VAL A 207 -9.00 7.38 -3.10
N ALA A 208 -8.42 6.50 -2.28
CA ALA A 208 -8.84 6.33 -0.90
C ALA A 208 -8.22 7.46 -0.05
N GLU A 209 -9.05 8.20 0.67
CA GLU A 209 -8.64 9.31 1.52
C GLU A 209 -7.91 8.79 2.78
N SER A 210 -6.70 8.28 2.61
CA SER A 210 -5.78 7.94 3.72
C SER A 210 -4.34 8.38 3.47
N SER A 211 -4.02 8.95 2.30
CA SER A 211 -2.68 9.42 1.96
C SER A 211 -2.60 10.95 1.86
N LYS A 212 -2.33 11.58 3.01
CA LYS A 212 -2.02 13.00 3.27
C LYS A 212 -3.20 14.00 3.18
N PRO A 213 -3.48 14.78 4.24
CA PRO A 213 -4.51 15.82 4.22
C PRO A 213 -4.08 17.00 3.34
N MET A 214 -4.96 17.44 2.44
CA MET A 214 -4.92 18.85 2.00
C MET A 214 -5.35 19.70 3.19
N LYS A 215 -4.42 20.48 3.75
CA LYS A 215 -4.74 21.47 4.78
C LYS A 215 -5.81 22.42 4.23
N ASN A 216 -6.83 22.68 5.03
CA ASN A 216 -7.93 23.62 4.80
C ASN A 216 -7.56 24.73 3.80
N LEU A 217 -8.04 24.57 2.57
CA LEU A 217 -8.03 25.63 1.57
C LEU A 217 -8.76 26.83 2.17
N LYS A 218 -8.18 28.03 2.02
CA LYS A 218 -8.85 29.23 2.50
C LYS A 218 -10.18 29.38 1.75
N PRO A 219 -11.20 30.03 2.33
CA PRO A 219 -12.47 30.26 1.63
C PRO A 219 -12.28 30.88 0.24
N ALA A 220 -11.27 31.75 0.08
CA ALA A 220 -10.88 32.32 -1.22
C ALA A 220 -10.34 31.28 -2.22
N ASP A 221 -9.59 30.28 -1.77
CA ASP A 221 -9.08 29.20 -2.63
C ASP A 221 -10.18 28.20 -2.98
N VAL A 222 -11.15 28.00 -2.07
CA VAL A 222 -12.37 27.21 -2.32
C VAL A 222 -13.26 27.91 -3.33
N ASP A 223 -13.44 29.23 -3.24
CA ASP A 223 -14.20 30.01 -4.21
C ASP A 223 -13.47 30.14 -5.54
N ALA A 224 -12.13 30.20 -5.56
CA ALA A 224 -11.33 30.11 -6.79
C ALA A 224 -11.46 28.73 -7.45
N LEU A 225 -11.53 27.64 -6.67
CA LEU A 225 -11.77 26.29 -7.18
C LEU A 225 -13.21 26.12 -7.71
N LYS A 226 -14.20 26.71 -7.04
CA LYS A 226 -15.59 26.74 -7.52
C LYS A 226 -15.72 27.59 -8.78
N GLN A 227 -15.06 28.74 -8.85
CA GLN A 227 -14.98 29.56 -10.05
C GLN A 227 -14.29 28.80 -11.18
N PHE A 228 -13.16 28.14 -10.93
CA PHE A 228 -12.45 27.30 -11.90
C PHE A 228 -13.26 26.10 -12.39
N ALA A 229 -14.04 25.45 -11.51
CA ALA A 229 -14.96 24.40 -11.90
C ALA A 229 -16.14 24.94 -12.72
N ALA A 230 -16.62 26.15 -12.40
CA ALA A 230 -17.69 26.82 -13.15
C ALA A 230 -17.21 27.37 -14.51
N THR A 231 -15.98 27.88 -14.65
CA THR A 231 -15.42 28.31 -15.94
C THR A 231 -15.02 27.14 -16.83
N ASN A 232 -14.58 26.00 -16.27
CA ASN A 232 -14.31 24.80 -17.07
C ASN A 232 -15.58 24.07 -17.56
N ALA A 233 -16.74 24.35 -16.97
CA ALA A 233 -18.02 23.83 -17.45
C ALA A 233 -18.54 24.58 -18.69
N ALA A 234 -17.97 25.74 -19.03
CA ALA A 234 -18.46 26.60 -20.11
C ALA A 234 -17.31 27.13 -20.98
N SER A 235 -16.71 26.28 -21.81
CA SER A 235 -16.23 26.61 -23.17
C SER A 235 -15.19 25.59 -23.66
N HIS A 236 -15.53 24.84 -24.71
CA HIS A 236 -14.70 23.82 -25.35
C HIS A 236 -13.61 24.39 -26.30
N THR A 237 -13.07 25.58 -26.06
CA THR A 237 -12.11 26.22 -26.98
C THR A 237 -10.79 26.67 -26.35
N HIS A 238 -10.34 26.07 -25.23
CA HIS A 238 -9.02 26.41 -24.69
C HIS A 238 -7.88 25.62 -25.38
N SER A 239 -6.99 26.35 -26.05
CA SER A 239 -5.86 25.90 -26.88
C SER A 239 -4.80 25.04 -26.15
N PHE A 240 -4.95 24.79 -24.86
CA PHE A 240 -3.99 24.05 -24.04
C PHE A 240 -3.99 22.53 -24.35
N LEU A 241 -5.08 21.97 -24.89
CA LEU A 241 -5.19 20.53 -25.18
C LEU A 241 -4.95 20.15 -26.65
N ARG A 242 -4.76 21.12 -27.55
CA ARG A 242 -4.32 20.82 -28.92
C ARG A 242 -2.83 21.12 -29.01
N GLY A 243 -2.01 20.12 -28.73
CA GLY A 243 -0.62 20.12 -29.18
C GLY A 243 -0.62 20.32 -30.71
N LYS A 244 -0.22 21.51 -31.15
CA LYS A 244 0.05 21.80 -32.55
C LYS A 244 1.40 22.51 -32.63
N ASP A 245 2.32 21.84 -33.31
CA ASP A 245 3.61 22.38 -33.71
C ASP A 245 3.47 23.53 -34.72
N ALA A 246 4.58 24.27 -34.85
CA ALA A 246 4.92 25.34 -35.78
C ALA A 246 4.58 26.77 -35.35
N GLY A 247 5.64 27.57 -35.21
CA GLY A 247 5.61 28.91 -34.65
C GLY A 247 5.13 30.02 -35.57
N GLN A 248 4.84 31.16 -34.96
CA GLN A 248 5.10 32.48 -35.53
C GLN A 248 5.00 33.57 -34.45
N LYS A 249 5.61 34.70 -34.79
CA LYS A 249 5.99 35.89 -34.04
C LYS A 249 4.86 36.64 -33.31
N SER A 250 5.28 37.26 -32.20
CA SER A 250 5.06 38.64 -31.74
C SER A 250 3.66 39.21 -31.47
N ALA A 251 3.63 39.92 -30.34
CA ALA A 251 2.90 41.16 -30.04
C ALA A 251 1.41 41.07 -29.63
N ALA A 252 1.19 41.17 -28.31
CA ALA A 252 0.15 41.96 -27.62
C ALA A 252 0.25 41.60 -26.11
N ALA A 253 0.89 42.40 -25.28
CA ALA A 253 0.38 43.63 -24.64
C ALA A 253 -0.69 43.38 -23.55
N SER A 254 -0.28 43.78 -22.34
CA SER A 254 -1.08 44.35 -21.25
C SER A 254 -1.64 43.48 -20.12
N GLN A 255 -1.22 43.90 -18.92
CA GLN A 255 -2.00 44.08 -17.70
C GLN A 255 -2.50 42.82 -16.97
N LEU A 256 -1.70 42.41 -15.98
CA LEU A 256 -2.22 41.95 -14.70
C LEU A 256 -1.37 42.56 -13.59
N GLN A 257 -1.78 43.75 -13.14
CA GLN A 257 -1.38 44.31 -11.86
C GLN A 257 -1.85 43.35 -10.76
N MET A 258 -0.93 42.65 -10.12
CA MET A 258 -1.21 42.00 -8.85
C MET A 258 -1.32 43.08 -7.77
N SER A 259 -2.48 43.12 -7.14
CA SER A 259 -2.77 43.94 -5.97
C SER A 259 -1.79 43.61 -4.84
N ASN A 260 -1.01 44.63 -4.46
CA ASN A 260 -0.15 44.59 -3.29
C ASN A 260 -0.99 44.38 -2.04
N ALA A 261 -0.66 43.33 -1.29
CA ALA A 261 -1.13 43.13 0.07
C ALA A 261 -0.46 44.16 0.99
N GLY A 262 -1.25 45.15 1.41
CA GLY A 262 -1.17 45.82 2.71
C GLY A 262 0.19 46.34 3.19
N GLU A 263 0.60 47.50 2.68
CA GLU A 263 1.28 48.50 3.53
C GLU A 263 0.22 49.22 4.38
N PRO A 264 0.46 49.50 5.67
CA PRO A 264 -0.38 50.43 6.40
C PRO A 264 -0.08 51.84 5.90
N THR A 265 -0.97 52.38 5.06
CA THR A 265 -1.05 53.81 4.82
C THR A 265 -1.36 54.49 6.15
N ILE A 266 -0.40 55.18 6.72
CA ILE A 266 -0.65 56.14 7.80
C ILE A 266 -1.26 57.36 7.10
N GLU A 267 -2.59 57.41 7.02
CA GLU A 267 -3.29 58.69 6.86
C GLU A 267 -2.94 59.54 8.09
N LEU A 268 -2.09 60.53 7.87
CA LEU A 268 -1.89 61.61 8.83
C LEU A 268 -3.14 62.48 8.79
N ASP A 269 -4.02 62.27 9.75
CA ASP A 269 -5.06 63.22 10.14
C ASP A 269 -4.40 64.60 10.38
N PRO A 270 -4.78 65.68 9.67
CA PRO A 270 -4.19 67.01 9.88
C PRO A 270 -4.72 67.72 11.14
N ALA A 271 -5.36 67.01 12.07
CA ALA A 271 -6.10 67.61 13.19
C ALA A 271 -5.43 67.53 14.57
N ASP A 272 -4.18 67.06 14.69
CA ASP A 272 -3.51 66.88 16.00
C ASP A 272 -2.13 67.55 16.10
N ALA A 273 -1.98 68.74 15.49
CA ALA A 273 -0.72 69.48 15.46
C ALA A 273 -0.36 70.27 16.74
N ASP A 274 -1.23 70.37 17.76
CA ASP A 274 -1.04 71.34 18.85
C ASP A 274 -1.03 70.78 20.29
N LYS A 275 -0.52 69.56 20.48
CA LYS A 275 -0.11 69.11 21.83
C LYS A 275 1.41 69.10 21.96
N LYS A 276 1.97 70.27 22.33
CA LYS A 276 3.33 70.40 22.89
C LYS A 276 3.51 69.45 24.07
N LYS A 277 3.92 68.20 23.80
CA LYS A 277 4.44 67.28 24.81
C LYS A 277 5.64 67.97 25.43
N LYS A 278 5.53 68.37 26.71
CA LYS A 278 6.65 68.88 27.51
C LYS A 278 7.80 67.90 27.33
N ALA A 279 8.86 68.34 26.65
CA ALA A 279 10.05 67.52 26.40
C ALA A 279 10.58 67.06 27.76
N LYS A 280 10.46 65.76 28.05
CA LYS A 280 11.14 65.18 29.21
C LYS A 280 12.62 65.48 29.01
N LYS A 281 13.22 66.19 29.95
CA LYS A 281 14.65 66.46 29.98
C LYS A 281 15.35 65.10 30.00
N ILE A 282 15.91 64.69 28.86
CA ILE A 282 16.63 63.41 28.73
C ILE A 282 17.98 63.62 29.40
N ASP A 283 18.22 62.89 30.48
CA ASP A 283 19.54 62.83 31.09
C ASP A 283 20.44 61.93 30.25
N LEU A 284 21.33 62.56 29.47
CA LEU A 284 22.27 61.89 28.56
C LEU A 284 23.18 60.90 29.30
N ALA A 285 23.61 61.23 30.53
CA ALA A 285 24.52 60.38 31.30
C ALA A 285 23.89 59.01 31.62
N ASN A 286 22.59 58.98 31.85
CA ASN A 286 21.84 57.76 32.10
C ASN A 286 21.31 57.10 30.81
N ALA A 287 20.98 57.88 29.78
CA ALA A 287 20.38 57.36 28.55
C ALA A 287 21.40 56.69 27.60
N LEU A 288 22.64 57.17 27.53
CA LEU A 288 23.65 56.65 26.60
C LEU A 288 24.10 55.22 26.93
N PRO A 289 24.43 54.86 28.19
CA PRO A 289 24.84 53.48 28.52
C PRO A 289 23.74 52.46 28.25
N THR A 290 22.49 52.76 28.62
CA THR A 290 21.35 51.87 28.39
C THR A 290 21.07 51.67 26.90
N LEU A 291 21.18 52.73 26.10
CA LEU A 291 20.99 52.62 24.65
C LEU A 291 22.16 51.88 23.98
N HIS A 292 23.40 52.10 24.44
CA HIS A 292 24.58 51.37 23.98
C HIS A 292 24.42 49.87 24.19
N GLU A 293 24.02 49.45 25.39
CA GLU A 293 23.79 48.04 25.72
C GLU A 293 22.70 47.43 24.83
N LYS A 294 21.61 48.17 24.59
CA LYS A 294 20.51 47.74 23.73
C LYS A 294 20.94 47.60 22.26
N GLU A 295 21.61 48.59 21.70
CA GLU A 295 22.07 48.57 20.30
C GLU A 295 23.15 47.50 20.08
N THR A 296 24.07 47.34 21.03
CA THR A 296 25.10 46.28 21.01
C THR A 296 24.47 44.89 21.06
N SER A 297 23.49 44.68 21.95
CA SER A 297 22.76 43.41 22.05
C SER A 297 21.95 43.11 20.78
N GLN A 298 21.33 44.14 20.19
CA GLN A 298 20.59 43.99 18.94
C GLN A 298 21.53 43.67 17.76
N LEU A 299 22.67 44.35 17.66
CA LEU A 299 23.67 44.09 16.62
C LEU A 299 24.27 42.68 16.76
N ALA A 300 24.59 42.25 17.99
CA ALA A 300 25.07 40.89 18.27
C ALA A 300 24.05 39.83 17.84
N ARG A 301 22.76 40.05 18.12
CA ARG A 301 21.69 39.16 17.65
C ARG A 301 21.59 39.11 16.12
N VAL A 302 21.72 40.24 15.43
CA VAL A 302 21.72 40.27 13.96
C VAL A 302 22.93 39.50 13.40
N LYS A 303 24.11 39.65 14.02
CA LYS A 303 25.33 38.89 13.68
C LYS A 303 25.12 37.39 13.78
N GLU A 304 24.61 36.91 14.92
CA GLU A 304 24.32 35.49 15.15
C GLU A 304 23.33 34.94 14.10
N GLN A 305 22.26 35.68 13.84
CA GLN A 305 21.25 35.24 12.86
C GLN A 305 21.77 35.31 11.41
N MET A 306 22.67 36.25 11.09
CA MET A 306 23.35 36.29 9.80
C MET A 306 24.25 35.06 9.62
N GLN A 307 25.03 34.68 10.64
CA GLN A 307 25.85 33.48 10.61
C GLN A 307 25.01 32.21 10.40
N ALA A 308 23.85 32.11 11.07
CA ALA A 308 22.92 31.00 10.87
C ALA A 308 22.37 30.96 9.43
N ALA A 309 22.07 32.12 8.82
CA ALA A 309 21.64 32.22 7.44
C ALA A 309 22.75 31.82 6.45
N LEU A 310 24.01 32.20 6.71
CA LEU A 310 25.17 31.80 5.94
C LEU A 310 25.41 30.30 5.96
N ASN A 311 25.35 29.67 7.13
CA ASN A 311 25.51 28.22 7.26
C ASN A 311 24.44 27.49 6.43
N LYS A 312 23.18 27.94 6.52
CA LYS A 312 22.08 27.38 5.71
C LYS A 312 22.31 27.57 4.20
N ALA A 313 22.83 28.72 3.80
CA ALA A 313 23.14 29.00 2.39
C ALA A 313 24.30 28.14 1.88
N ALA A 314 25.35 27.95 2.70
CA ALA A 314 26.48 27.10 2.38
C ALA A 314 26.07 25.62 2.21
N ASP A 315 25.22 25.10 3.10
CA ASP A 315 24.66 23.76 2.97
C ASP A 315 23.82 23.63 1.68
N ALA A 316 22.94 24.60 1.40
CA ALA A 316 22.11 24.59 0.19
C ALA A 316 22.97 24.61 -1.09
N ILE A 317 24.02 25.44 -1.12
CA ILE A 317 24.96 25.51 -2.25
C ILE A 317 25.72 24.19 -2.40
N ARG A 318 26.26 23.62 -1.31
CA ARG A 318 26.99 22.34 -1.34
C ARG A 318 26.13 21.22 -1.94
N VAL A 319 24.88 21.09 -1.47
CA VAL A 319 23.96 20.06 -1.98
C VAL A 319 23.61 20.34 -3.45
N ALA A 320 23.34 21.59 -3.82
CA ALA A 320 23.01 21.96 -5.19
C ALA A 320 24.18 21.70 -6.17
N SER A 321 25.40 22.09 -5.81
CA SER A 321 26.59 21.88 -6.64
C SER A 321 26.94 20.40 -6.87
N SER A 322 26.52 19.51 -5.97
CA SER A 322 26.67 18.05 -6.15
C SER A 322 25.61 17.43 -7.08
N ASN A 323 24.56 18.18 -7.44
CA ASN A 323 23.45 17.67 -8.24
C ASN A 323 23.56 18.18 -9.68
N THR A 324 23.86 17.28 -10.62
CA THR A 324 23.99 17.59 -12.07
C THR A 324 22.65 17.84 -12.77
N GLY A 325 21.52 17.66 -12.09
CA GLY A 325 20.16 17.73 -12.66
C GLY A 325 19.43 19.07 -12.43
N LEU A 326 20.13 20.15 -12.10
CA LEU A 326 19.50 21.45 -11.88
C LEU A 326 18.89 22.00 -13.17
N SER A 327 17.61 22.37 -13.12
CA SER A 327 16.97 23.13 -14.20
C SER A 327 17.58 24.53 -14.33
N GLN A 328 17.33 25.23 -15.44
CA GLN A 328 17.75 26.63 -15.62
C GLN A 328 17.28 27.53 -14.46
N ALA A 329 16.04 27.37 -14.00
CA ALA A 329 15.50 28.10 -12.86
C ALA A 329 16.23 27.73 -11.54
N GLY A 330 16.58 26.44 -11.38
CA GLY A 330 17.40 25.96 -10.27
C GLY A 330 18.78 26.61 -10.25
N GLN A 331 19.41 26.73 -11.42
CA GLN A 331 20.70 27.43 -11.57
C GLN A 331 20.58 28.91 -11.20
N THR A 332 19.51 29.59 -11.63
CA THR A 332 19.26 30.99 -11.23
C THR A 332 19.09 31.14 -9.71
N PHE A 333 18.41 30.21 -9.04
CA PHE A 333 18.30 30.21 -7.57
C PHE A 333 19.65 29.97 -6.89
N LEU A 334 20.45 29.04 -7.41
CA LEU A 334 21.78 28.75 -6.90
C LEU A 334 22.69 29.99 -7.00
N ASP A 335 22.76 30.59 -8.18
CA ASP A 335 23.51 31.82 -8.44
C ASP A 335 23.10 32.96 -7.51
N THR A 336 21.79 33.14 -7.30
CA THR A 336 21.25 34.15 -6.39
C THR A 336 21.66 33.87 -4.94
N CYS A 337 21.68 32.59 -4.54
CA CYS A 337 22.09 32.16 -3.22
C CYS A 337 23.59 32.39 -2.99
N VAL A 338 24.44 32.06 -3.96
CA VAL A 338 25.89 32.29 -3.93
C VAL A 338 26.20 33.78 -3.77
N MET A 339 25.58 34.64 -4.58
CA MET A 339 25.77 36.09 -4.50
C MET A 339 25.35 36.65 -3.13
N ARG A 340 24.17 36.25 -2.61
CA ARG A 340 23.69 36.75 -1.30
C ARG A 340 24.57 36.26 -0.14
N LYS A 341 25.04 35.01 -0.21
CA LYS A 341 26.01 34.46 0.75
C LYS A 341 27.29 35.29 0.74
N SER A 342 27.84 35.58 -0.43
CA SER A 342 29.03 36.41 -0.62
C SER A 342 28.88 37.80 0.03
N CYS A 343 27.75 38.49 -0.19
CA CYS A 343 27.46 39.77 0.47
C CYS A 343 27.41 39.66 2.01
N ALA A 344 26.82 38.60 2.55
CA ALA A 344 26.73 38.39 3.99
C ALA A 344 28.08 37.98 4.62
N GLU A 345 28.96 37.31 3.89
CA GLU A 345 30.34 37.04 4.32
C GLU A 345 31.13 38.34 4.45
N VAL A 346 31.06 39.22 3.43
CA VAL A 346 31.71 40.54 3.47
C VAL A 346 31.18 41.37 4.65
N TRP A 347 29.88 41.34 4.90
CA TRP A 347 29.27 42.06 6.02
C TRP A 347 29.84 41.65 7.39
N LEU A 348 30.24 40.38 7.56
CA LEU A 348 30.78 39.80 8.80
C LEU A 348 32.30 39.95 8.97
N LEU A 349 33.03 40.56 8.02
CA LEU A 349 34.48 40.69 8.12
C LEU A 349 34.88 41.63 9.26
N GLU A 350 35.68 41.14 10.21
CA GLU A 350 36.06 41.87 11.42
C GLU A 350 37.52 42.33 11.45
N THR A 351 38.37 41.76 10.58
CA THR A 351 39.83 41.91 10.60
C THR A 351 40.40 42.06 9.19
N GLU A 352 41.56 42.72 9.05
CA GLU A 352 42.28 42.82 7.78
C GLU A 352 42.69 41.45 7.21
N GLU A 353 43.11 40.51 8.07
CA GLU A 353 43.47 39.15 7.65
C GLU A 353 42.27 38.42 7.01
N ALA A 354 41.09 38.50 7.64
CA ALA A 354 39.86 37.92 7.10
C ALA A 354 39.45 38.57 5.76
N LEU A 355 39.67 39.88 5.63
CA LEU A 355 39.41 40.64 4.41
C LEU A 355 40.33 40.18 3.27
N ASP A 356 41.64 40.14 3.49
CA ASP A 356 42.62 39.74 2.48
C ASP A 356 42.42 38.26 2.06
N LYS A 357 42.06 37.40 3.02
CA LYS A 357 41.70 36.00 2.75
C LYS A 357 40.44 35.89 1.88
N TRP A 358 39.42 36.71 2.14
CA TRP A 358 38.19 36.71 1.36
C TRP A 358 38.41 37.27 -0.05
N GLU A 359 39.16 38.38 -0.20
CA GLU A 359 39.55 38.96 -1.49
C GLU A 359 40.30 37.93 -2.34
N SER A 360 41.26 37.22 -1.74
CA SER A 360 42.03 36.17 -2.43
C SER A 360 41.15 35.01 -2.90
N ALA A 361 40.17 34.59 -2.08
CA ALA A 361 39.26 33.49 -2.42
C ALA A 361 38.21 33.87 -3.49
N ASN A 362 37.83 35.15 -3.58
CA ASN A 362 36.78 35.64 -4.49
C ASN A 362 37.34 36.43 -5.69
N LYS A 363 38.66 36.49 -5.85
CA LYS A 363 39.35 37.28 -6.88
C LYS A 363 38.77 37.10 -8.28
N ALA A 364 38.58 35.84 -8.71
CA ALA A 364 38.03 35.54 -10.03
C ALA A 364 36.59 36.07 -10.24
N SER A 365 35.75 36.01 -9.21
CA SER A 365 34.37 36.53 -9.27
C SER A 365 34.34 38.06 -9.28
N LEU A 366 35.26 38.71 -8.54
CA LEU A 366 35.42 40.17 -8.55
C LEU A 366 35.94 40.67 -9.89
N GLU A 367 36.92 39.98 -10.48
CA GLU A 367 37.44 40.30 -11.82
C GLU A 367 36.39 40.13 -12.91
N GLN A 368 35.56 39.08 -12.84
CA GLN A 368 34.43 38.89 -13.75
C GLN A 368 33.37 39.99 -13.60
N ALA A 369 33.08 40.43 -12.37
CA ALA A 369 32.16 41.54 -12.13
C ALA A 369 32.68 42.86 -12.72
N ALA A 370 33.98 43.14 -12.53
CA ALA A 370 34.63 44.33 -13.07
C ALA A 370 34.70 44.33 -14.61
N ALA A 371 34.87 43.15 -15.23
CA ALA A 371 34.89 43.02 -16.69
C ALA A 371 33.50 43.15 -17.34
N GLY A 372 32.42 42.78 -16.63
CA GLY A 372 31.05 42.82 -17.13
C GLY A 372 30.47 44.23 -17.30
N ASP A 373 31.01 45.23 -16.59
CA ASP A 373 30.51 46.61 -16.60
C ASP A 373 30.93 47.40 -17.85
N ALA A 374 31.94 46.94 -18.59
CA ALA A 374 32.39 47.57 -19.84
C ALA A 374 31.45 47.33 -21.04
N SER A 375 30.46 46.45 -20.90
CA SER A 375 29.56 46.01 -21.99
C SER A 375 28.10 46.48 -21.83
N ALA A 376 27.73 47.12 -20.71
CA ALA A 376 26.36 47.59 -20.48
C ALA A 376 26.17 48.97 -21.10
N GLN A 377 25.43 49.06 -22.22
CA GLN A 377 25.01 50.36 -22.75
C GLN A 377 24.12 51.10 -21.73
N PRO A 378 24.32 52.41 -21.52
CA PRO A 378 23.52 53.19 -20.59
C PRO A 378 22.07 53.23 -21.07
N VAL A 379 21.14 52.83 -20.20
CA VAL A 379 19.70 53.00 -20.42
C VAL A 379 19.37 54.46 -20.13
N ASP A 380 18.99 55.17 -21.20
CA ASP A 380 18.61 56.58 -21.18
C ASP A 380 17.43 56.81 -20.20
N THR A 381 17.70 57.51 -19.10
CA THR A 381 16.68 58.04 -18.20
C THR A 381 16.94 59.53 -17.99
N SER A 382 16.17 60.36 -18.69
CA SER A 382 16.18 61.81 -18.52
C SER A 382 15.55 62.20 -17.18
N SER A 383 16.27 62.94 -16.33
CA SER A 383 15.80 64.18 -15.67
C SER A 383 16.68 64.56 -14.47
N ALA A 384 16.94 65.87 -14.38
CA ALA A 384 17.60 66.64 -13.31
C ALA A 384 19.13 66.50 -13.18
N ALA A 385 19.81 67.51 -13.75
CA ALA A 385 21.24 67.75 -13.64
C ALA A 385 21.70 67.90 -12.17
N VAL A 386 22.53 66.96 -11.73
CA VAL A 386 23.40 67.08 -10.56
C VAL A 386 24.81 67.41 -11.09
N PRO A 387 25.54 68.40 -10.52
CA PRO A 387 26.88 68.72 -11.00
C PRO A 387 27.84 67.54 -10.81
N PRO A 388 28.83 67.37 -11.70
CA PRO A 388 29.76 66.24 -11.67
C PRO A 388 30.57 66.28 -10.38
N LYS A 389 30.31 65.32 -9.50
CA LYS A 389 31.13 65.06 -8.31
C LYS A 389 32.46 64.51 -8.81
N GLN A 390 33.55 65.25 -8.57
CA GLN A 390 34.91 64.78 -8.85
C GLN A 390 35.11 63.38 -8.26
N GLU A 391 35.44 62.41 -9.11
CA GLU A 391 35.93 61.11 -8.66
C GLU A 391 37.26 61.34 -7.92
N PRO A 392 37.38 60.91 -6.65
CA PRO A 392 38.68 60.92 -6.01
C PRO A 392 39.55 59.87 -6.71
N ASP A 393 40.64 60.32 -7.31
CA ASP A 393 41.71 59.49 -7.88
C ASP A 393 42.45 58.76 -6.73
N VAL A 394 41.81 57.72 -6.18
CA VAL A 394 42.38 56.87 -5.12
C VAL A 394 43.28 55.83 -5.77
N LYS A 395 44.52 56.23 -6.09
CA LYS A 395 45.53 55.36 -6.74
C LYS A 395 46.06 54.20 -5.87
N ASN A 396 45.54 53.98 -4.66
CA ASN A 396 45.91 52.82 -3.85
C ASN A 396 44.80 52.38 -2.87
N PRO A 397 44.01 51.34 -3.20
CA PRO A 397 42.95 50.81 -2.33
C PRO A 397 43.45 50.35 -0.94
N LYS A 398 44.74 50.02 -0.82
CA LYS A 398 45.35 49.60 0.44
C LYS A 398 45.63 50.75 1.42
N ALA A 399 45.48 52.00 0.99
CA ALA A 399 45.62 53.17 1.86
C ALA A 399 44.32 53.50 2.64
N LEU A 400 43.21 52.84 2.33
CA LEU A 400 41.93 52.98 3.01
C LEU A 400 41.89 52.12 4.27
N GLY A 401 41.24 52.61 5.33
CA GLY A 401 41.05 51.82 6.55
C GLY A 401 40.15 50.60 6.31
N LEU A 402 40.25 49.60 7.20
CA LEU A 402 39.47 48.35 7.14
C LEU A 402 37.97 48.61 6.90
N THR A 403 37.41 49.64 7.55
CA THR A 403 35.99 49.97 7.44
C THR A 403 35.62 50.47 6.05
N GLU A 404 36.41 51.36 5.43
CA GLU A 404 36.15 51.83 4.08
C GLU A 404 36.31 50.71 3.05
N ARG A 405 37.35 49.87 3.20
CA ARG A 405 37.58 48.73 2.30
C ARG A 405 36.44 47.72 2.34
N VAL A 406 36.00 47.28 3.52
CA VAL A 406 34.89 46.32 3.65
C VAL A 406 33.58 46.91 3.11
N ASN A 407 33.30 48.19 3.37
CA ASN A 407 32.11 48.83 2.81
C ASN A 407 32.17 48.97 1.28
N GLY A 408 33.34 49.26 0.72
CA GLY A 408 33.55 49.28 -0.73
C GLY A 408 33.30 47.91 -1.37
N LEU A 409 33.86 46.85 -0.79
CA LEU A 409 33.60 45.48 -1.25
C LEU A 409 32.13 45.08 -1.09
N LEU A 410 31.46 45.50 -0.02
CA LEU A 410 30.06 45.18 0.20
C LEU A 410 29.17 45.83 -0.85
N GLN A 411 29.48 47.07 -1.24
CA GLN A 411 28.81 47.77 -2.34
C GLN A 411 29.09 47.10 -3.68
N GLN A 412 30.35 46.73 -3.95
CA GLN A 412 30.74 46.00 -5.16
C GLN A 412 30.03 44.64 -5.26
N ALA A 413 30.03 43.85 -4.17
CA ALA A 413 29.32 42.57 -4.07
C ALA A 413 27.81 42.74 -4.33
N CYS A 414 27.25 43.90 -3.94
CA CYS A 414 25.86 44.22 -4.23
C CYS A 414 25.59 44.61 -5.70
N ALA A 415 26.61 45.03 -6.44
CA ALA A 415 26.48 45.49 -7.82
C ALA A 415 26.61 44.36 -8.87
N VAL A 416 27.29 43.26 -8.57
CA VAL A 416 27.72 42.20 -9.51
C VAL A 416 26.62 41.61 -10.42
N LYS A 417 25.34 41.62 -10.03
CA LYS A 417 24.24 41.11 -10.86
C LYS A 417 23.06 42.09 -11.02
N GLY A 418 23.27 43.37 -10.70
CA GLY A 418 22.25 44.43 -10.73
C GLY A 418 21.37 44.46 -9.47
N ALA A 419 20.97 45.67 -9.05
CA ALA A 419 20.22 45.92 -7.81
C ALA A 419 18.92 45.12 -7.66
N ALA A 420 18.33 44.65 -8.78
CA ALA A 420 17.11 43.84 -8.80
C ALA A 420 17.23 42.47 -8.07
N PHE A 421 18.44 41.94 -7.88
CA PHE A 421 18.64 40.62 -7.26
C PHE A 421 18.87 40.65 -5.75
N ILE A 422 19.03 41.85 -5.17
CA ILE A 422 19.25 42.06 -3.75
C ILE A 422 18.05 42.84 -3.19
N PRO A 423 17.17 42.22 -2.38
CA PRO A 423 16.02 42.88 -1.78
C PRO A 423 16.44 43.69 -0.55
N VAL A 424 17.49 44.50 -0.69
CA VAL A 424 17.86 45.54 0.27
C VAL A 424 17.41 46.85 -0.34
N GLN A 425 16.44 47.51 0.29
CA GLN A 425 15.78 48.69 -0.28
C GLN A 425 16.73 49.88 -0.45
N ASP A 426 17.77 49.95 0.39
CA ASP A 426 18.78 51.00 0.34
C ASP A 426 20.19 50.42 0.56
N VAL A 427 20.85 50.05 -0.55
CA VAL A 427 22.21 49.50 -0.54
C VAL A 427 23.21 50.49 0.08
N SER A 428 23.00 51.80 -0.05
CA SER A 428 23.88 52.82 0.54
C SER A 428 23.87 52.83 2.07
N SER A 429 22.79 52.30 2.66
CA SER A 429 22.62 52.12 4.09
C SER A 429 23.07 50.74 4.58
N LEU A 430 23.59 49.88 3.72
CA LEU A 430 24.22 48.63 4.14
C LEU A 430 25.66 48.92 4.55
N ARG A 431 25.94 48.83 5.85
CA ARG A 431 27.26 49.06 6.44
C ARG A 431 27.82 47.77 7.02
N SER A 432 29.14 47.59 6.96
CA SER A 432 29.84 46.44 7.53
C SER A 432 29.60 46.32 9.03
N TRP A 433 29.73 45.10 9.57
CA TRP A 433 29.60 44.86 11.00
C TRP A 433 30.58 45.73 11.82
N VAL A 434 31.82 45.89 11.35
CA VAL A 434 32.85 46.72 12.02
C VAL A 434 32.42 48.19 12.10
N ASP A 435 31.83 48.74 11.02
CA ASP A 435 31.31 50.12 11.05
C ASP A 435 30.18 50.25 12.09
N LEU A 436 29.26 49.29 12.11
CA LEU A 436 28.12 49.30 13.04
C LEU A 436 28.55 49.13 14.49
N ALA A 437 29.51 48.26 14.77
CA ALA A 437 30.09 48.09 16.10
C ALA A 437 30.82 49.37 16.55
N GLY A 438 31.61 49.98 15.66
CA GLY A 438 32.28 51.25 15.92
C GLY A 438 31.30 52.40 16.19
N ARG A 439 30.18 52.45 15.45
CA ARG A 439 29.09 53.41 15.69
C ARG A 439 28.41 53.19 17.03
N CYS A 440 28.15 51.94 17.43
CA CYS A 440 27.64 51.64 18.77
C CYS A 440 28.59 52.24 19.82
N HIS A 441 29.90 52.04 19.68
CA HIS A 441 30.87 52.57 20.65
C HIS A 441 30.91 54.12 20.68
N LYS A 442 30.84 54.77 19.51
CA LYS A 442 30.76 56.24 19.38
C LYS A 442 29.51 56.84 20.03
N LEU A 443 28.44 56.05 20.26
CA LEU A 443 27.26 56.50 20.99
C LEU A 443 27.63 57.07 22.38
N LEU A 444 28.60 56.46 23.06
CA LEU A 444 29.00 56.87 24.41
C LEU A 444 29.69 58.25 24.43
N GLN A 445 30.10 58.77 23.27
CA GLN A 445 30.80 60.04 23.11
C GLN A 445 29.87 61.19 22.66
N LEU A 446 28.57 60.93 22.51
CA LEU A 446 27.62 61.95 22.03
C LEU A 446 27.34 62.99 23.12
N GLY A 447 27.63 64.26 22.82
CA GLY A 447 27.46 65.38 23.76
C GLY A 447 26.09 66.07 23.71
N THR A 448 25.25 65.79 22.69
CA THR A 448 23.98 66.50 22.47
C THR A 448 22.80 65.55 22.24
N VAL A 449 21.60 65.99 22.59
CA VAL A 449 20.35 65.22 22.38
C VAL A 449 20.03 65.09 20.88
N ASP A 450 20.37 66.09 20.08
CA ASP A 450 20.14 66.04 18.62
C ASP A 450 21.02 64.99 17.96
N ALA A 451 22.31 64.92 18.30
CA ALA A 451 23.22 63.89 17.81
C ALA A 451 22.76 62.47 18.23
N LEU A 452 22.17 62.33 19.43
CA LEU A 452 21.56 61.07 19.88
C LEU A 452 20.35 60.67 19.03
N ASN A 453 19.50 61.62 18.64
CA ASN A 453 18.33 61.35 17.80
C ASN A 453 18.72 61.02 16.36
N GLU A 454 19.72 61.71 15.81
CA GLU A 454 20.32 61.39 14.50
C GLU A 454 20.91 59.98 14.51
N HIS A 455 21.68 59.64 15.54
CA HIS A 455 22.25 58.30 15.70
C HIS A 455 21.16 57.22 15.77
N LYS A 456 20.11 57.39 16.59
CA LYS A 456 19.00 56.43 16.67
C LYS A 456 18.34 56.20 15.31
N THR A 457 18.15 57.27 14.54
CA THR A 457 17.53 57.22 13.22
C THR A 457 18.43 56.46 12.24
N ALA A 458 19.72 56.76 12.23
CA ALA A 458 20.72 56.08 11.41
C ALA A 458 20.87 54.60 11.79
N SER A 459 21.03 54.29 13.09
CA SER A 459 21.13 52.92 13.62
C SER A 459 19.91 52.06 13.26
N LYS A 460 18.69 52.62 13.38
CA LYS A 460 17.47 51.92 12.96
C LYS A 460 17.50 51.59 11.47
N LYS A 461 17.96 52.53 10.63
CA LYS A 461 18.09 52.34 9.18
C LYS A 461 19.11 51.25 8.85
N PHE A 462 20.30 51.31 9.45
CA PHE A 462 21.38 50.35 9.20
C PHE A 462 21.08 48.94 9.73
N LEU A 463 20.47 48.82 10.91
CA LEU A 463 20.03 47.52 11.43
C LEU A 463 18.87 46.96 10.59
N GLY A 464 18.03 47.82 10.02
CA GLY A 464 16.99 47.43 9.08
C GLY A 464 17.56 46.79 7.81
N THR A 465 18.55 47.43 7.19
CA THR A 465 19.21 46.91 5.96
C THR A 465 20.00 45.63 6.22
N ALA A 466 20.69 45.51 7.35
CA ALA A 466 21.37 44.27 7.74
C ALA A 466 20.38 43.10 7.92
N ASN A 467 19.20 43.37 8.52
CA ASN A 467 18.14 42.36 8.62
C ASN A 467 17.53 41.98 7.28
N GLN A 468 17.37 42.93 6.35
CA GLN A 468 16.93 42.64 4.98
C GLN A 468 17.90 41.72 4.26
N LEU A 469 19.22 41.97 4.37
CA LEU A 469 20.25 41.08 3.82
C LEU A 469 20.16 39.67 4.42
N ARG A 470 20.04 39.57 5.75
CA ARG A 470 19.87 38.29 6.45
C ARG A 470 18.67 37.49 5.93
N GLU A 471 17.51 38.14 5.83
CA GLU A 471 16.29 37.49 5.30
C GLU A 471 16.45 37.09 3.84
N SER A 472 17.13 37.91 3.06
CA SER A 472 17.42 37.66 1.66
C SER A 472 18.23 36.38 1.46
N VAL A 473 19.31 36.20 2.25
CA VAL A 473 20.15 34.99 2.24
C VAL A 473 19.32 33.77 2.62
N ALA A 474 18.58 33.84 3.73
CA ALA A 474 17.76 32.74 4.22
C ALA A 474 16.67 32.32 3.21
N LYS A 475 16.03 33.30 2.54
CA LYS A 475 15.04 33.06 1.48
C LYS A 475 15.68 32.40 0.25
N ALA A 476 16.86 32.85 -0.18
CA ALA A 476 17.55 32.26 -1.33
C ALA A 476 17.96 30.81 -1.06
N ALA A 477 18.55 30.54 0.12
CA ALA A 477 18.88 29.18 0.54
C ALA A 477 17.65 28.26 0.52
N SER A 478 16.51 28.74 1.05
CA SER A 478 15.27 27.96 1.10
C SER A 478 14.68 27.68 -0.29
N LYS A 479 14.85 28.59 -1.26
CA LYS A 479 14.43 28.37 -2.66
C LYS A 479 15.26 27.28 -3.34
N VAL A 480 16.58 27.28 -3.12
CA VAL A 480 17.48 26.23 -3.65
C VAL A 480 17.10 24.87 -3.07
N THR A 481 16.97 24.76 -1.73
CA THR A 481 16.56 23.51 -1.08
C THR A 481 15.20 23.02 -1.58
N GLY A 482 14.21 23.91 -1.68
CA GLY A 482 12.88 23.53 -2.17
C GLY A 482 12.88 23.05 -3.64
N HIS A 483 13.77 23.57 -4.48
CA HIS A 483 13.92 23.07 -5.85
C HIS A 483 14.55 21.67 -5.88
N LEU A 484 15.57 21.42 -5.06
CA LEU A 484 16.20 20.11 -4.95
C LEU A 484 15.22 19.03 -4.45
N GLU A 485 14.42 19.33 -3.43
CA GLU A 485 13.37 18.42 -2.96
C GLU A 485 12.34 18.09 -4.05
N ASN A 486 12.03 19.05 -4.92
CA ASN A 486 11.09 18.82 -6.02
C ASN A 486 11.70 17.89 -7.10
N ILE A 487 12.99 18.02 -7.40
CA ILE A 487 13.72 17.11 -8.31
C ILE A 487 13.68 15.68 -7.75
N GLU A 488 13.95 15.51 -6.45
CA GLU A 488 13.90 14.20 -5.78
C GLU A 488 12.48 13.59 -5.78
N ARG A 489 11.45 14.40 -5.53
CA ARG A 489 10.06 13.92 -5.60
C ARG A 489 9.66 13.48 -7.01
N GLU A 490 10.15 14.16 -8.04
CA GLU A 490 9.84 13.80 -9.42
C GLU A 490 10.58 12.53 -9.85
N SER A 491 11.83 12.33 -9.43
CA SER A 491 12.57 11.08 -9.69
C SER A 491 11.87 9.87 -9.05
N LEU A 492 11.38 10.01 -7.81
CA LEU A 492 10.60 8.97 -7.13
C LEU A 492 9.28 8.65 -7.85
N ARG A 493 8.61 9.65 -8.43
CA ARG A 493 7.39 9.44 -9.23
C ARG A 493 7.67 8.67 -10.51
N ILE A 494 8.78 8.97 -11.18
CA ILE A 494 9.20 8.25 -12.39
C ILE A 494 9.52 6.79 -12.05
N GLN A 495 10.28 6.55 -10.97
CA GLN A 495 10.57 5.18 -10.49
C GLN A 495 9.31 4.39 -10.17
N LYS A 496 8.34 5.02 -9.48
CA LYS A 496 7.06 4.37 -9.16
C LYS A 496 6.27 4.01 -10.42
N LYS A 497 6.19 4.91 -11.40
CA LYS A 497 5.51 4.64 -12.69
C LYS A 497 6.15 3.49 -13.45
N GLU A 498 7.48 3.40 -13.43
CA GLU A 498 8.22 2.32 -14.08
C GLU A 498 8.00 0.97 -13.38
N GLN A 499 7.93 0.95 -12.05
CA GLN A 499 7.59 -0.25 -11.29
C GLN A 499 6.16 -0.74 -11.61
N GLU A 500 5.17 0.16 -11.62
CA GLU A 500 3.79 -0.17 -11.98
C GLU A 500 3.68 -0.69 -13.43
N ARG A 501 4.51 -0.18 -14.36
CA ARG A 501 4.58 -0.68 -15.74
C ARG A 501 5.11 -2.11 -15.80
N LYS A 502 6.22 -2.39 -15.11
CA LYS A 502 6.81 -3.74 -15.03
C LYS A 502 5.85 -4.77 -14.41
N GLU A 503 5.12 -4.38 -13.36
CA GLU A 503 4.10 -5.24 -12.75
C GLU A 503 2.95 -5.56 -13.71
N LYS A 504 2.46 -4.57 -14.47
CA LYS A 504 1.43 -4.78 -15.50
C LYS A 504 1.91 -5.70 -16.62
N GLU A 505 3.14 -5.53 -17.10
CA GLU A 505 3.75 -6.38 -18.11
C GLU A 505 3.90 -7.84 -17.61
N ALA A 506 4.30 -8.04 -16.35
CA ALA A 506 4.39 -9.37 -15.74
C ALA A 506 3.02 -10.08 -15.65
N VAL A 507 1.97 -9.36 -15.25
CA VAL A 507 0.59 -9.88 -15.19
C VAL A 507 0.08 -10.25 -16.58
N ALA A 508 0.34 -9.42 -17.60
CA ALA A 508 -0.04 -9.71 -18.97
C ALA A 508 0.66 -10.97 -19.50
N LYS A 509 1.96 -11.12 -19.23
CA LYS A 509 2.74 -12.32 -19.61
C LYS A 509 2.21 -13.59 -18.92
N ALA A 510 1.89 -13.51 -17.62
CA ALA A 510 1.30 -14.63 -16.89
C ALA A 510 -0.07 -15.06 -17.44
N LYS A 511 -0.95 -14.10 -17.79
CA LYS A 511 -2.24 -14.40 -18.44
C LYS A 511 -2.07 -15.06 -19.82
N ALA A 512 -1.11 -14.61 -20.62
CA ALA A 512 -0.81 -15.21 -21.92
C ALA A 512 -0.31 -16.66 -21.78
N MET A 513 0.58 -16.93 -20.82
CA MET A 513 1.03 -18.30 -20.54
C MET A 513 -0.11 -19.21 -20.07
N ALA A 514 -0.98 -18.71 -19.17
CA ALA A 514 -2.14 -19.47 -18.70
C ALA A 514 -3.11 -19.82 -19.85
N LYS A 515 -3.35 -18.89 -20.79
CA LYS A 515 -4.18 -19.14 -21.97
C LYS A 515 -3.57 -20.21 -22.88
N LYS A 516 -2.24 -20.16 -23.13
CA LYS A 516 -1.54 -21.17 -23.94
C LYS A 516 -1.57 -22.55 -23.26
N ALA A 517 -1.40 -22.61 -21.94
CA ALA A 517 -1.49 -23.85 -21.18
C ALA A 517 -2.91 -24.46 -21.24
N ALA A 518 -3.96 -23.64 -21.13
CA ALA A 518 -5.34 -24.10 -21.27
C ALA A 518 -5.63 -24.68 -22.67
N GLN A 519 -5.13 -24.04 -23.73
CA GLN A 519 -5.24 -24.55 -25.10
C GLN A 519 -4.49 -25.88 -25.30
N ASN A 520 -3.32 -26.06 -24.69
CA ASN A 520 -2.57 -27.32 -24.76
C ASN A 520 -3.31 -28.46 -24.04
N VAL A 521 -3.92 -28.19 -22.89
CA VAL A 521 -4.74 -29.20 -22.16
C VAL A 521 -5.94 -29.63 -23.00
N GLN A 522 -6.54 -28.74 -23.80
CA GLN A 522 -7.64 -29.10 -24.71
C GLN A 522 -7.18 -30.00 -25.88
N LYS A 523 -5.92 -29.89 -26.32
CA LYS A 523 -5.38 -30.66 -27.46
C LYS A 523 -4.91 -32.06 -27.08
N MET A 524 -4.54 -32.29 -25.82
CA MET A 524 -4.22 -33.63 -25.35
C MET A 524 -5.54 -34.35 -25.06
N THR A 525 -6.05 -35.10 -26.04
CA THR A 525 -7.09 -36.10 -25.82
C THR A 525 -6.43 -37.37 -25.34
N VAL A 526 -6.34 -37.55 -24.02
CA VAL A 526 -5.94 -38.83 -23.44
C VAL A 526 -7.12 -39.77 -23.55
N GLU A 527 -6.92 -40.95 -24.15
CA GLU A 527 -7.94 -41.98 -24.25
C GLU A 527 -8.59 -42.24 -22.88
N VAL A 528 -9.91 -42.38 -22.88
CA VAL A 528 -10.64 -42.68 -21.65
C VAL A 528 -10.39 -44.14 -21.30
N THR A 529 -9.74 -44.38 -20.16
CA THR A 529 -9.49 -45.72 -19.63
C THR A 529 -10.81 -46.45 -19.46
N GLY A 530 -10.82 -47.76 -19.75
CA GLY A 530 -12.04 -48.59 -19.85
C GLY A 530 -13.04 -48.34 -18.71
N LEU A 531 -12.59 -48.34 -17.46
CA LEU A 531 -13.43 -48.11 -16.28
C LEU A 531 -14.22 -46.80 -16.31
N PHE A 532 -13.63 -45.71 -16.82
CA PHE A 532 -14.28 -44.40 -16.92
C PHE A 532 -14.93 -44.13 -18.28
N ALA A 533 -14.75 -45.02 -19.25
CA ALA A 533 -15.42 -44.97 -20.55
C ALA A 533 -16.81 -45.63 -20.52
N ILE A 534 -17.12 -46.40 -19.47
CA ILE A 534 -18.41 -47.07 -19.32
C ILE A 534 -19.54 -46.04 -19.17
N ASP A 535 -20.58 -46.19 -19.98
CA ASP A 535 -21.82 -45.43 -19.84
C ASP A 535 -22.51 -45.80 -18.51
N HIS A 536 -22.42 -44.89 -17.54
CA HIS A 536 -23.01 -45.08 -16.22
C HIS A 536 -24.53 -45.27 -16.25
N ALA A 537 -25.22 -44.85 -17.31
CA ALA A 537 -26.64 -45.10 -17.47
C ALA A 537 -26.97 -46.60 -17.62
N GLN A 538 -26.02 -47.41 -18.08
CA GLN A 538 -26.18 -48.84 -18.30
C GLN A 538 -25.95 -49.68 -17.02
N LEU A 539 -25.31 -49.11 -15.99
CA LEU A 539 -24.98 -49.80 -14.74
C LEU A 539 -26.12 -49.76 -13.68
N LYS A 540 -27.32 -49.29 -14.07
CA LYS A 540 -28.36 -48.73 -13.18
C LYS A 540 -29.04 -49.62 -12.12
N PRO A 541 -29.07 -50.97 -12.13
CA PRO A 541 -29.83 -51.67 -11.08
C PRO A 541 -29.09 -51.89 -9.76
N LYS A 542 -27.74 -51.87 -9.72
CA LYS A 542 -26.97 -52.31 -8.53
C LYS A 542 -25.77 -51.46 -8.10
N LEU A 543 -25.39 -50.43 -8.86
CA LEU A 543 -24.51 -49.41 -8.28
C LEU A 543 -25.26 -48.76 -7.12
N LEU A 544 -24.70 -48.88 -5.91
CA LEU A 544 -25.36 -48.44 -4.69
C LEU A 544 -25.72 -46.96 -4.83
N GLN A 545 -27.04 -46.69 -4.88
CA GLN A 545 -27.56 -45.33 -4.94
C GLN A 545 -26.96 -44.56 -3.78
N THR A 546 -26.15 -43.59 -4.15
CA THR A 546 -25.25 -42.97 -3.22
C THR A 546 -26.00 -41.90 -2.44
N PRO A 547 -25.84 -41.81 -1.11
CA PRO A 547 -26.46 -40.73 -0.36
C PRO A 547 -25.82 -39.40 -0.81
N ILE A 548 -26.51 -38.71 -1.71
CA ILE A 548 -26.27 -37.31 -2.01
C ILE A 548 -26.90 -36.54 -0.86
N ILE A 549 -26.05 -35.91 -0.05
CA ILE A 549 -26.45 -35.09 1.08
C ILE A 549 -26.44 -33.64 0.60
N THR A 550 -27.61 -33.00 0.65
CA THR A 550 -27.78 -31.57 0.35
C THR A 550 -27.75 -30.76 1.65
N ASP A 551 -27.56 -29.45 1.54
CA ASP A 551 -27.56 -28.52 2.68
C ASP A 551 -28.78 -28.67 3.59
N ASP A 552 -29.95 -28.88 3.00
CA ASP A 552 -31.19 -29.03 3.74
C ASP A 552 -31.16 -30.30 4.60
N LYS A 553 -30.68 -31.42 4.02
CA LYS A 553 -30.50 -32.68 4.76
C LYS A 553 -29.44 -32.59 5.85
N MET A 554 -28.38 -31.80 5.65
CA MET A 554 -27.38 -31.57 6.71
C MET A 554 -27.94 -30.79 7.90
N LYS A 555 -29.00 -30.00 7.71
CA LYS A 555 -29.64 -29.22 8.78
C LYS A 555 -30.68 -30.02 9.55
N GLU A 556 -31.13 -31.16 9.03
CA GLU A 556 -32.05 -32.04 9.73
C GLU A 556 -31.37 -32.62 10.97
N ALA A 557 -31.92 -32.31 12.16
CA ALA A 557 -31.36 -32.75 13.44
C ALA A 557 -31.28 -34.29 13.57
N ASP A 558 -32.10 -35.01 12.79
CA ASP A 558 -32.27 -36.45 12.83
C ASP A 558 -31.57 -37.18 11.66
N LEU A 559 -30.58 -36.56 10.99
CA LEU A 559 -29.84 -37.22 9.91
C LEU A 559 -29.07 -38.44 10.44
N ALA A 560 -29.68 -39.63 10.35
CA ALA A 560 -29.05 -40.90 10.69
C ALA A 560 -28.08 -41.32 9.57
N PHE A 561 -26.89 -40.72 9.56
CA PHE A 561 -25.85 -41.04 8.59
C PHE A 561 -25.13 -42.35 8.95
N ASP A 562 -25.13 -43.29 8.02
CA ASP A 562 -24.36 -44.53 8.11
C ASP A 562 -22.89 -44.27 7.73
N HIS A 563 -22.02 -44.04 8.72
CA HIS A 563 -20.58 -43.79 8.55
C HIS A 563 -19.83 -44.90 7.81
N SER A 564 -20.45 -46.07 7.69
CA SER A 564 -19.95 -47.22 6.95
C SER A 564 -20.12 -47.08 5.43
N ARG A 565 -20.85 -46.07 4.96
CA ARG A 565 -21.12 -45.82 3.53
C ARG A 565 -20.43 -44.54 3.07
N LEU A 566 -20.09 -44.49 1.79
CA LEU A 566 -19.58 -43.27 1.19
C LEU A 566 -20.70 -42.23 1.06
N ALA A 567 -20.31 -40.95 1.15
CA ALA A 567 -21.23 -39.84 0.98
C ALA A 567 -20.64 -38.73 0.10
N LEU A 568 -21.51 -38.11 -0.69
CA LEU A 568 -21.19 -36.89 -1.41
C LEU A 568 -22.08 -35.77 -0.87
N VAL A 569 -21.45 -34.83 -0.17
CA VAL A 569 -22.09 -33.57 0.20
C VAL A 569 -21.93 -32.63 -0.98
N LYS A 570 -23.05 -32.21 -1.58
CA LYS A 570 -23.01 -31.24 -2.67
C LYS A 570 -22.63 -29.87 -2.13
N SER A 571 -21.98 -29.06 -2.97
CA SER A 571 -21.52 -27.71 -2.60
C SER A 571 -22.53 -26.99 -1.72
N SER A 572 -22.15 -26.78 -0.46
CA SER A 572 -22.94 -26.06 0.51
C SER A 572 -22.43 -24.63 0.66
N MET A 573 -23.22 -23.81 1.33
CA MET A 573 -22.76 -22.50 1.79
C MET A 573 -21.50 -22.59 2.68
N VAL A 574 -21.31 -23.70 3.41
CA VAL A 574 -20.22 -23.86 4.39
C VAL A 574 -18.86 -23.98 3.71
N GLU A 575 -18.72 -24.74 2.62
CA GLU A 575 -17.44 -24.84 1.91
C GLU A 575 -17.13 -23.55 1.16
N GLN A 576 -18.14 -22.87 0.61
CA GLN A 576 -17.96 -21.59 -0.06
C GLN A 576 -17.53 -20.49 0.93
N GLU A 577 -18.14 -20.43 2.12
CA GLU A 577 -17.71 -19.53 3.19
C GLU A 577 -16.27 -19.82 3.63
N TRP A 578 -15.90 -21.10 3.79
CA TRP A 578 -14.53 -21.50 4.11
C TRP A 578 -13.54 -21.07 3.02
N ALA A 579 -13.89 -21.28 1.74
CA ALA A 579 -13.04 -20.92 0.61
C ALA A 579 -12.80 -19.40 0.50
N ASN A 580 -13.76 -18.59 0.95
CA ASN A 580 -13.68 -17.14 0.97
C ASN A 580 -12.84 -16.57 2.13
N LEU A 581 -12.38 -17.40 3.08
CA LEU A 581 -11.50 -16.95 4.15
C LEU A 581 -10.12 -16.57 3.58
N PRO A 582 -9.59 -15.36 3.83
CA PRO A 582 -8.37 -14.87 3.16
C PRO A 582 -7.16 -15.82 3.27
N LYS A 583 -6.96 -16.44 4.43
CA LYS A 583 -5.85 -17.39 4.63
C LYS A 583 -6.02 -18.67 3.81
N VAL A 584 -7.24 -19.18 3.72
CA VAL A 584 -7.57 -20.38 2.94
C VAL A 584 -7.42 -20.07 1.45
N GLN A 585 -7.98 -18.95 0.99
CA GLN A 585 -7.84 -18.50 -0.39
C GLN A 585 -6.38 -18.33 -0.78
N MET A 586 -5.54 -17.73 0.08
CA MET A 586 -4.11 -17.63 -0.14
C MET A 586 -3.43 -19.00 -0.23
N ALA A 587 -3.75 -19.93 0.67
CA ALA A 587 -3.16 -21.27 0.68
C ALA A 587 -3.54 -22.09 -0.56
N LEU A 588 -4.82 -22.09 -0.91
CA LEU A 588 -5.37 -22.75 -2.09
C LEU A 588 -4.81 -22.14 -3.38
N SER A 589 -4.72 -20.80 -3.47
CA SER A 589 -4.16 -20.13 -4.65
C SER A 589 -2.65 -20.37 -4.79
N ALA A 590 -1.90 -20.30 -3.69
CA ALA A 590 -0.47 -20.58 -3.70
C ALA A 590 -0.19 -22.02 -4.14
N TYR A 591 -0.91 -22.98 -3.58
CA TYR A 591 -0.79 -24.38 -3.97
C TYR A 591 -1.25 -24.63 -5.41
N GLY A 592 -2.41 -24.08 -5.81
CA GLY A 592 -2.96 -24.16 -7.16
C GLY A 592 -1.99 -23.64 -8.23
N GLY A 593 -1.22 -22.60 -7.93
CA GLY A 593 -0.19 -22.07 -8.83
C GLY A 593 1.10 -22.91 -8.92
N GLN A 594 1.38 -23.78 -7.95
CA GLN A 594 2.67 -24.47 -7.82
C GLN A 594 2.59 -25.98 -7.98
N TYR A 595 1.46 -26.64 -7.69
CA TYR A 595 1.42 -28.10 -7.57
C TYR A 595 1.87 -28.82 -8.85
N LYS A 596 1.53 -28.30 -10.04
CA LYS A 596 1.97 -28.87 -11.33
C LYS A 596 3.50 -28.86 -11.53
N SER A 597 4.21 -27.95 -10.86
CA SER A 597 5.66 -27.86 -10.93
C SER A 597 6.39 -28.79 -9.95
N GLN A 598 5.68 -29.34 -8.96
CA GLN A 598 6.25 -30.27 -7.98
C GLN A 598 6.74 -31.55 -8.68
N SER A 599 7.89 -32.07 -8.25
CA SER A 599 8.50 -33.28 -8.80
C SER A 599 7.54 -34.48 -8.74
N THR A 600 6.81 -34.62 -7.64
CA THR A 600 5.80 -35.69 -7.46
C THR A 600 4.68 -35.61 -8.49
N THR A 601 4.21 -34.41 -8.82
CA THR A 601 3.15 -34.22 -9.82
C THR A 601 3.65 -34.51 -11.23
N LYS A 602 4.91 -34.16 -11.52
CA LYS A 602 5.53 -34.48 -12.81
C LYS A 602 5.73 -36.00 -12.99
N ALA A 603 6.13 -36.69 -11.93
CA ALA A 603 6.41 -38.13 -11.96
C ALA A 603 5.12 -38.98 -11.95
N ALA A 604 4.18 -38.67 -11.06
CA ALA A 604 3.02 -39.51 -10.78
C ALA A 604 1.68 -38.89 -11.22
N GLY A 605 1.68 -37.70 -11.82
CA GLY A 605 0.45 -36.97 -12.16
C GLY A 605 -0.33 -36.41 -10.96
N LYS A 606 0.11 -36.69 -9.72
CA LYS A 606 -0.53 -36.29 -8.47
C LYS A 606 0.45 -35.56 -7.55
N GLY A 607 0.08 -34.35 -7.13
CA GLY A 607 0.81 -33.56 -6.16
C GLY A 607 0.15 -33.61 -4.80
N GLN A 608 0.94 -33.59 -3.73
CA GLN A 608 0.43 -33.42 -2.37
C GLN A 608 1.38 -32.58 -1.52
N THR A 609 0.85 -31.74 -0.64
CA THR A 609 1.65 -30.96 0.31
C THR A 609 0.86 -30.69 1.58
N ASN A 610 1.53 -30.74 2.72
CA ASN A 610 0.90 -30.41 4.00
C ASN A 610 0.55 -28.91 4.11
N MET A 611 -0.68 -28.63 4.56
CA MET A 611 -1.13 -27.28 4.87
C MET A 611 -0.48 -26.80 6.17
N ARG A 612 0.20 -25.65 6.12
CA ARG A 612 0.95 -25.11 7.26
C ARG A 612 0.02 -24.43 8.28
N SER A 613 0.34 -24.51 9.57
CA SER A 613 -0.53 -24.00 10.66
C SER A 613 -0.96 -22.53 10.51
N LYS A 614 -0.11 -21.66 9.93
CA LYS A 614 -0.41 -20.23 9.72
C LYS A 614 -1.00 -19.91 8.33
N ALA A 615 -1.24 -20.93 7.50
CA ALA A 615 -1.68 -20.79 6.12
C ALA A 615 -3.05 -21.45 5.89
N GLY A 616 -4.05 -21.11 6.72
CA GLY A 616 -5.43 -21.58 6.56
C GLY A 616 -5.74 -22.93 7.21
N LYS A 617 -4.77 -23.56 7.90
CA LYS A 617 -4.96 -24.89 8.51
C LYS A 617 -6.04 -24.87 9.59
N GLU A 618 -6.02 -23.88 10.48
CA GLU A 618 -7.00 -23.75 11.58
C GLU A 618 -8.42 -23.56 11.06
N GLU A 619 -8.58 -22.70 10.05
CA GLU A 619 -9.84 -22.47 9.36
C GLU A 619 -10.36 -23.73 8.66
N THR A 620 -9.44 -24.53 8.12
CA THR A 620 -9.75 -25.80 7.46
C THR A 620 -10.08 -26.91 8.45
N GLU A 621 -9.41 -26.97 9.60
CA GLU A 621 -9.80 -27.85 10.71
C GLU A 621 -11.21 -27.53 11.21
N LEU A 622 -11.58 -26.23 11.27
CA LEU A 622 -12.92 -25.83 11.63
C LEU A 622 -13.97 -26.31 10.62
N LEU A 623 -13.69 -26.22 9.32
CA LEU A 623 -14.54 -26.80 8.28
C LEU A 623 -14.71 -28.31 8.49
N VAL A 624 -13.61 -29.05 8.67
CA VAL A 624 -13.66 -30.50 8.88
C VAL A 624 -14.47 -30.87 10.12
N ARG A 625 -14.32 -30.14 11.23
CA ARG A 625 -15.13 -30.39 12.44
C ARG A 625 -16.62 -30.14 12.20
N LYS A 626 -16.98 -29.09 11.45
CA LYS A 626 -18.37 -28.84 11.06
C LYS A 626 -18.93 -29.97 10.22
N LEU A 627 -18.18 -30.44 9.21
CA LEU A 627 -18.56 -31.57 8.36
C LEU A 627 -18.71 -32.87 9.16
N MET A 628 -17.77 -33.16 10.05
CA MET A 628 -17.85 -34.33 10.92
C MET A 628 -19.07 -34.28 11.85
N SER A 629 -19.39 -33.12 12.41
CA SER A 629 -20.57 -32.96 13.26
C SER A 629 -21.87 -33.11 12.45
N ALA A 630 -21.94 -32.52 11.25
CA ALA A 630 -23.09 -32.65 10.35
C ALA A 630 -23.33 -34.09 9.91
N LEU A 631 -22.26 -34.86 9.68
CA LEU A 631 -22.31 -36.29 9.36
C LEU A 631 -22.36 -37.19 10.61
N GLN A 632 -22.46 -36.63 11.81
CA GLN A 632 -22.45 -37.35 13.10
C GLN A 632 -21.24 -38.29 13.32
N LEU A 633 -20.11 -37.96 12.68
CA LEU A 633 -18.85 -38.72 12.76
C LEU A 633 -18.03 -38.37 14.01
N ASP A 634 -18.25 -37.19 14.59
CA ASP A 634 -17.56 -36.70 15.78
C ASP A 634 -17.71 -37.65 16.99
N LYS A 635 -18.89 -38.23 17.17
CA LYS A 635 -19.18 -39.25 18.20
C LYS A 635 -18.47 -40.58 17.96
N LYS A 636 -17.96 -40.80 16.75
CA LYS A 636 -17.32 -42.05 16.33
C LYS A 636 -15.81 -41.94 16.23
N VAL A 637 -15.18 -40.82 16.55
CA VAL A 637 -13.72 -40.68 16.44
C VAL A 637 -13.01 -41.58 17.45
N ALA A 638 -12.12 -42.45 16.95
CA ALA A 638 -11.25 -43.27 17.80
C ALA A 638 -10.06 -42.43 18.32
N LYS A 639 -9.69 -42.64 19.59
CA LYS A 639 -8.52 -42.02 20.21
C LYS A 639 -7.32 -42.94 20.06
N LEU A 640 -6.42 -42.61 19.14
CA LEU A 640 -5.21 -43.41 18.91
C LEU A 640 -4.08 -42.99 19.87
N SER A 641 -2.95 -43.68 19.79
CA SER A 641 -1.72 -43.29 20.50
C SER A 641 -1.24 -41.89 20.06
N ASP A 642 -0.46 -41.20 20.91
CA ASP A 642 0.05 -39.84 20.60
C ASP A 642 0.79 -39.76 19.25
N GLN A 643 1.54 -40.81 18.89
CA GLN A 643 2.26 -40.89 17.62
C GLN A 643 1.30 -40.97 16.42
N ASP A 644 0.22 -41.73 16.55
CA ASP A 644 -0.77 -41.92 15.49
C ASP A 644 -1.71 -40.72 15.38
N GLU A 645 -1.99 -40.04 16.49
CA GLU A 645 -2.71 -38.77 16.49
C GLU A 645 -1.99 -37.69 15.68
N GLN A 646 -0.66 -37.70 15.64
CA GLN A 646 0.08 -36.70 14.87
C GLN A 646 -0.24 -36.79 13.37
N MET A 647 -0.39 -38.00 12.83
CA MET A 647 -0.85 -38.21 11.46
C MET A 647 -2.27 -37.66 11.27
N LEU A 648 -3.15 -37.92 12.24
CA LEU A 648 -4.52 -37.41 12.29
C LEU A 648 -4.60 -35.91 12.56
N LYS A 649 -3.48 -35.17 12.67
CA LYS A 649 -3.45 -33.70 12.74
C LYS A 649 -3.05 -33.04 11.41
N GLU A 650 -2.63 -33.80 10.41
CA GLU A 650 -2.21 -33.24 9.12
C GLU A 650 -3.37 -32.99 8.16
N ILE A 651 -3.38 -31.84 7.50
CA ILE A 651 -4.32 -31.53 6.41
C ILE A 651 -3.47 -31.46 5.15
N TRP A 652 -3.85 -32.25 4.15
CA TRP A 652 -3.10 -32.35 2.90
C TRP A 652 -3.82 -31.58 1.81
N LEU A 653 -3.10 -30.67 1.16
CA LEU A 653 -3.49 -30.16 -0.15
C LEU A 653 -3.13 -31.21 -1.21
N PHE A 654 -4.03 -31.45 -2.15
CA PHE A 654 -3.80 -32.39 -3.25
C PHE A 654 -4.09 -31.71 -4.58
N GLY A 655 -3.42 -32.15 -5.65
CA GLY A 655 -3.65 -31.67 -7.00
C GLY A 655 -3.42 -32.75 -8.05
N TYR A 656 -4.17 -32.67 -9.14
CA TYR A 656 -4.12 -33.62 -10.26
C TYR A 656 -3.70 -32.94 -11.56
N VAL A 657 -2.91 -33.66 -12.36
CA VAL A 657 -2.78 -33.36 -13.80
C VAL A 657 -4.13 -33.64 -14.47
N PRO A 658 -4.59 -32.82 -15.42
CA PRO A 658 -5.85 -33.04 -16.12
C PRO A 658 -5.86 -34.36 -16.90
N GLN A 659 -7.03 -35.00 -16.99
CA GLN A 659 -7.25 -36.26 -17.72
C GLN A 659 -6.42 -37.46 -17.24
N ALA A 660 -5.82 -37.37 -16.06
CA ALA A 660 -5.07 -38.45 -15.47
C ALA A 660 -5.98 -39.34 -14.61
N SER A 661 -5.67 -40.64 -14.60
CA SER A 661 -6.34 -41.64 -13.76
C SER A 661 -5.40 -42.06 -12.63
N PHE A 662 -5.96 -42.25 -11.43
CA PHE A 662 -5.22 -42.60 -10.22
C PHE A 662 -5.97 -43.66 -9.46
N VAL A 663 -5.25 -44.63 -8.92
CA VAL A 663 -5.82 -45.60 -7.98
C VAL A 663 -4.98 -45.64 -6.74
N ALA A 664 -5.62 -45.61 -5.58
CA ALA A 664 -4.97 -45.84 -4.31
C ALA A 664 -5.99 -46.25 -3.26
N PRO A 665 -5.59 -47.04 -2.25
CA PRO A 665 -6.30 -47.08 -0.98
C PRO A 665 -6.51 -45.68 -0.41
N THR A 666 -7.50 -45.52 0.46
CA THR A 666 -7.60 -44.30 1.26
C THR A 666 -6.27 -44.05 2.01
N PRO A 667 -5.89 -42.78 2.25
CA PRO A 667 -4.60 -42.47 2.85
C PRO A 667 -4.46 -43.14 4.24
N GLN A 668 -3.42 -43.98 4.38
CA GLN A 668 -3.17 -44.82 5.56
C GLN A 668 -4.26 -45.87 5.86
N GLY A 669 -5.17 -46.11 4.90
CA GLY A 669 -6.33 -46.99 5.06
C GLY A 669 -7.49 -46.43 5.85
N LEU A 670 -7.34 -45.22 6.38
CA LEU A 670 -8.29 -44.59 7.26
C LEU A 670 -9.43 -43.94 6.47
N ALA A 671 -10.52 -43.59 7.14
CA ALA A 671 -11.57 -42.79 6.53
C ALA A 671 -10.99 -41.42 6.10
N MET A 672 -11.55 -40.82 5.04
CA MET A 672 -11.12 -39.50 4.57
C MET A 672 -12.30 -38.60 4.24
N ILE A 673 -12.12 -37.31 4.56
CA ILE A 673 -12.95 -36.21 4.08
C ILE A 673 -12.13 -35.45 3.05
N LYS A 674 -12.68 -35.25 1.86
CA LYS A 674 -12.00 -34.62 0.73
C LYS A 674 -12.87 -33.52 0.13
N VAL A 675 -12.34 -32.30 0.07
CA VAL A 675 -13.03 -31.14 -0.51
C VAL A 675 -12.34 -30.75 -1.81
N LEU A 676 -13.08 -30.70 -2.92
CA LEU A 676 -12.53 -30.31 -4.22
C LEU A 676 -12.62 -28.78 -4.38
N ALA A 677 -11.50 -28.07 -4.39
CA ALA A 677 -11.51 -26.60 -4.47
C ALA A 677 -11.60 -26.06 -5.90
N ALA A 678 -11.11 -26.83 -6.88
CA ALA A 678 -11.16 -26.48 -8.30
C ALA A 678 -11.18 -27.75 -9.16
N GLY A 679 -11.85 -27.66 -10.32
CA GLY A 679 -11.93 -28.74 -11.30
C GLY A 679 -13.06 -29.74 -11.04
N GLU A 680 -13.00 -30.87 -11.72
CA GLU A 680 -13.96 -31.96 -11.62
C GLU A 680 -13.23 -33.31 -11.62
N VAL A 681 -13.73 -34.26 -10.84
CA VAL A 681 -13.15 -35.60 -10.70
C VAL A 681 -14.28 -36.65 -10.69
N SER A 682 -14.16 -37.67 -11.54
CA SER A 682 -14.99 -38.87 -11.43
C SER A 682 -14.31 -39.87 -10.51
N VAL A 683 -15.05 -40.47 -9.60
CA VAL A 683 -14.52 -41.35 -8.56
C VAL A 683 -15.30 -42.66 -8.55
N PHE A 684 -14.61 -43.80 -8.68
CA PHE A 684 -15.12 -45.09 -8.24
C PHE A 684 -14.50 -45.46 -6.91
N ALA A 685 -15.25 -46.14 -6.05
CA ALA A 685 -14.73 -46.66 -4.80
C ALA A 685 -15.25 -48.07 -4.54
N ILE A 686 -14.34 -48.95 -4.11
CA ILE A 686 -14.60 -50.37 -3.87
C ILE A 686 -14.04 -50.73 -2.50
N GLU A 687 -14.83 -51.45 -1.70
CA GLU A 687 -14.39 -51.94 -0.40
C GLU A 687 -13.36 -53.06 -0.57
N ILE A 688 -12.14 -52.86 -0.07
CA ILE A 688 -10.99 -53.75 -0.30
C ILE A 688 -11.29 -55.17 0.18
N LYS A 689 -11.90 -55.33 1.36
CA LYS A 689 -12.22 -56.65 1.92
C LYS A 689 -13.14 -57.47 0.99
N SER A 690 -14.21 -56.85 0.48
CA SER A 690 -15.13 -57.48 -0.46
C SER A 690 -14.43 -57.84 -1.79
N LEU A 691 -13.56 -56.96 -2.27
CA LEU A 691 -12.76 -57.19 -3.47
C LEU A 691 -11.79 -58.36 -3.30
N LEU A 692 -11.06 -58.45 -2.18
CA LEU A 692 -10.16 -59.58 -1.90
C LEU A 692 -10.92 -60.90 -1.84
N ALA A 693 -12.10 -60.91 -1.22
CA ALA A 693 -12.95 -62.10 -1.17
C ALA A 693 -13.40 -62.53 -2.58
N HIS A 694 -13.78 -61.57 -3.42
CA HIS A 694 -14.15 -61.82 -4.82
C HIS A 694 -12.97 -62.38 -5.63
N LEU A 695 -11.79 -61.74 -5.56
CA LEU A 695 -10.58 -62.19 -6.26
C LEU A 695 -10.17 -63.61 -5.85
N LYS A 696 -10.24 -63.91 -4.54
CA LYS A 696 -9.98 -65.25 -4.01
C LYS A 696 -10.96 -66.29 -4.54
N LYS A 697 -12.25 -65.93 -4.64
CA LYS A 697 -13.29 -66.80 -5.22
C LYS A 697 -13.04 -67.08 -6.71
N GLN A 698 -12.50 -66.11 -7.44
CA GLN A 698 -12.11 -66.25 -8.85
C GLN A 698 -10.76 -66.96 -9.04
N GLY A 699 -10.06 -67.34 -7.96
CA GLY A 699 -8.73 -67.95 -8.02
C GLY A 699 -7.63 -66.99 -8.51
N GLN A 700 -7.88 -65.67 -8.45
CA GLN A 700 -6.91 -64.66 -8.85
C GLN A 700 -5.95 -64.35 -7.69
N GLN A 701 -4.64 -64.28 -8.00
CA GLN A 701 -3.63 -63.87 -7.04
C GLN A 701 -3.59 -62.35 -6.92
N VAL A 702 -3.52 -61.86 -5.69
CA VAL A 702 -3.38 -60.43 -5.39
C VAL A 702 -1.90 -60.04 -5.54
N THR A 703 -1.65 -59.02 -6.35
CA THR A 703 -0.34 -58.46 -6.72
C THR A 703 -0.35 -56.94 -6.55
N GLU A 704 0.82 -56.29 -6.63
CA GLU A 704 0.90 -54.82 -6.58
C GLU A 704 0.05 -54.17 -7.69
N ASP A 705 0.02 -54.78 -8.88
CA ASP A 705 -0.71 -54.29 -10.06
C ASP A 705 -2.21 -54.60 -10.03
N THR A 706 -2.72 -55.28 -8.99
CA THR A 706 -4.14 -55.69 -8.93
C THR A 706 -5.06 -54.50 -9.11
N PHE A 707 -4.76 -53.38 -8.46
CA PHE A 707 -5.57 -52.17 -8.58
C PHE A 707 -5.39 -51.46 -9.92
N ASP A 708 -4.21 -51.46 -10.52
CA ASP A 708 -4.02 -50.84 -11.84
C ASP A 708 -4.72 -51.63 -12.96
N SER A 709 -4.74 -52.96 -12.85
CA SER A 709 -5.44 -53.82 -13.81
C SER A 709 -6.95 -53.54 -13.88
N MET A 710 -7.52 -53.01 -12.79
CA MET A 710 -8.93 -52.66 -12.69
C MET A 710 -9.35 -51.46 -13.55
N PHE A 711 -8.42 -50.61 -14.02
CA PHE A 711 -8.75 -49.57 -15.01
C PHE A 711 -9.19 -50.14 -16.36
N GLY A 712 -8.79 -51.38 -16.67
CA GLY A 712 -9.15 -52.09 -17.89
C GLY A 712 -10.51 -52.79 -17.84
N MET A 713 -11.24 -52.73 -16.72
CA MET A 713 -12.55 -53.35 -16.62
C MET A 713 -13.56 -52.73 -17.59
N ASP A 714 -14.31 -53.58 -18.27
CA ASP A 714 -15.46 -53.21 -19.08
C ASP A 714 -16.76 -53.18 -18.25
N ALA A 715 -17.86 -52.80 -18.90
CA ALA A 715 -19.17 -52.73 -18.25
C ALA A 715 -19.65 -54.09 -17.70
N SER A 716 -19.27 -55.20 -18.34
CA SER A 716 -19.68 -56.55 -17.96
C SER A 716 -18.95 -57.01 -16.69
N ALA A 717 -17.63 -56.84 -16.67
CA ALA A 717 -16.78 -57.14 -15.52
C ALA A 717 -17.18 -56.29 -14.30
N LEU A 718 -17.45 -55.00 -14.51
CA LEU A 718 -17.89 -54.11 -13.44
C LEU A 718 -19.28 -54.51 -12.90
N ALA A 719 -20.20 -54.91 -13.79
CA ALA A 719 -21.51 -55.41 -13.40
C ALA A 719 -21.42 -56.70 -12.58
N GLU A 720 -20.53 -57.62 -12.94
CA GLU A 720 -20.28 -58.85 -12.18
C GLU A 720 -19.70 -58.54 -10.80
N LEU A 721 -18.68 -57.68 -10.75
CA LEU A 721 -18.05 -57.24 -9.49
C LEU A 721 -19.07 -56.60 -8.54
N SER A 722 -19.99 -55.78 -9.07
CA SER A 722 -21.04 -55.10 -8.28
C SER A 722 -22.04 -56.04 -7.62
N LYS A 723 -22.09 -57.33 -8.01
CA LYS A 723 -22.95 -58.33 -7.36
C LYS A 723 -22.40 -58.78 -6.01
N GLU A 724 -21.08 -58.72 -5.83
CA GLU A 724 -20.38 -59.26 -4.66
C GLU A 724 -19.64 -58.19 -3.87
N CYS A 725 -19.33 -57.05 -4.49
CA CYS A 725 -18.57 -55.97 -3.88
C CYS A 725 -19.39 -54.69 -3.72
N SER A 726 -19.13 -53.96 -2.64
CA SER A 726 -19.66 -52.61 -2.39
C SER A 726 -19.00 -51.61 -3.36
N LEU A 727 -19.67 -51.32 -4.49
CA LEU A 727 -19.19 -50.42 -5.55
C LEU A 727 -19.98 -49.10 -5.57
N TYR A 728 -19.26 -47.99 -5.57
CA TYR A 728 -19.82 -46.63 -5.65
C TYR A 728 -19.20 -45.84 -6.80
N TYR A 729 -19.99 -44.93 -7.37
CA TYR A 729 -19.54 -43.97 -8.37
C TYR A 729 -19.99 -42.56 -8.01
N PHE A 730 -19.08 -41.59 -8.15
CA PHE A 730 -19.33 -40.19 -7.92
C PHE A 730 -18.80 -39.35 -9.07
N HIS A 731 -19.52 -38.28 -9.37
CA HIS A 731 -18.98 -37.15 -10.11
C HIS A 731 -18.88 -35.96 -9.17
N VAL A 732 -17.66 -35.68 -8.73
CA VAL A 732 -17.31 -34.66 -7.73
C VAL A 732 -16.98 -33.37 -8.45
N LYS A 733 -17.78 -32.34 -8.21
CA LYS A 733 -17.59 -31.00 -8.77
C LYS A 733 -16.89 -30.07 -7.79
N GLN A 734 -16.57 -28.88 -8.27
CA GLN A 734 -16.02 -27.83 -7.44
C GLN A 734 -16.91 -27.59 -6.20
N TRP A 735 -16.26 -27.56 -5.04
CA TRP A 735 -16.81 -27.42 -3.69
C TRP A 735 -17.64 -28.59 -3.17
N ASP A 736 -17.75 -29.69 -3.91
CA ASP A 736 -18.31 -30.92 -3.35
C ASP A 736 -17.35 -31.52 -2.31
N VAL A 737 -17.92 -32.14 -1.29
CA VAL A 737 -17.19 -32.89 -0.26
C VAL A 737 -17.48 -34.38 -0.41
N LEU A 738 -16.42 -35.16 -0.59
CA LEU A 738 -16.47 -36.61 -0.61
C LEU A 738 -16.01 -37.16 0.74
N TYR A 739 -16.86 -37.94 1.39
CA TYR A 739 -16.51 -38.79 2.52
C TYR A 739 -16.32 -40.23 2.05
N VAL A 740 -15.17 -40.83 2.38
CA VAL A 740 -14.85 -42.22 2.09
C VAL A 740 -14.49 -42.94 3.40
N PRO A 741 -15.18 -44.04 3.77
CA PRO A 741 -14.85 -44.81 4.96
C PRO A 741 -13.46 -45.48 4.87
N ALA A 742 -12.99 -46.02 5.99
CA ALA A 742 -11.76 -46.81 6.01
C ALA A 742 -11.88 -48.09 5.15
N GLY A 743 -10.75 -48.59 4.65
CA GLY A 743 -10.70 -49.86 3.92
C GLY A 743 -11.25 -49.84 2.49
N TYR A 744 -11.34 -48.66 1.86
CA TYR A 744 -11.72 -48.52 0.45
C TYR A 744 -10.51 -48.27 -0.45
N VAL A 745 -10.55 -48.83 -1.66
CA VAL A 745 -9.71 -48.41 -2.79
C VAL A 745 -10.50 -47.42 -3.65
N VAL A 746 -9.86 -46.32 -4.01
CA VAL A 746 -10.46 -45.19 -4.71
C VAL A 746 -9.79 -45.02 -6.07
N PHE A 747 -10.58 -45.12 -7.12
CA PHE A 747 -10.19 -44.85 -8.51
C PHE A 747 -10.68 -43.46 -8.86
N GLU A 748 -9.79 -42.60 -9.31
CA GLU A 748 -10.09 -41.20 -9.59
C GLU A 748 -9.65 -40.86 -11.00
N ARG A 749 -10.53 -40.24 -11.78
CA ARG A 749 -10.18 -39.63 -13.07
C ARG A 749 -10.44 -38.15 -13.03
N SER A 750 -9.40 -37.38 -13.24
CA SER A 750 -9.49 -35.93 -13.33
C SER A 750 -10.04 -35.53 -14.72
N HIS A 751 -10.93 -34.55 -14.77
CA HIS A 751 -11.51 -34.07 -16.05
C HIS A 751 -10.65 -33.02 -16.73
N SER A 752 -11.08 -32.53 -17.89
CA SER A 752 -10.39 -31.45 -18.61
C SER A 752 -10.63 -30.10 -17.91
N ALA A 753 -9.71 -29.72 -17.02
CA ALA A 753 -9.72 -28.41 -16.35
C ALA A 753 -8.31 -27.84 -16.22
N VAL A 754 -8.17 -26.52 -16.17
CA VAL A 754 -6.86 -25.86 -16.06
C VAL A 754 -6.18 -26.19 -14.74
N LEU A 755 -6.94 -26.28 -13.66
CA LEU A 755 -6.46 -26.61 -12.32
C LEU A 755 -7.44 -27.59 -11.67
N ILE A 756 -6.91 -28.62 -11.02
CA ILE A 756 -7.70 -29.63 -10.32
C ILE A 756 -7.00 -29.89 -8.99
N TYR A 757 -7.54 -29.31 -7.91
CA TYR A 757 -6.92 -29.37 -6.60
C TYR A 757 -7.94 -29.18 -5.48
N GLY A 758 -7.54 -29.53 -4.27
CA GLY A 758 -8.39 -29.42 -3.09
C GLY A 758 -7.64 -29.75 -1.81
N MET A 759 -8.38 -30.06 -0.76
CA MET A 759 -7.83 -30.54 0.51
C MET A 759 -8.39 -31.92 0.87
N ARG A 760 -7.64 -32.68 1.65
CA ARG A 760 -8.11 -33.92 2.27
C ARG A 760 -7.67 -34.00 3.72
N LYS A 761 -8.47 -34.71 4.50
CA LYS A 761 -8.21 -35.01 5.89
C LYS A 761 -8.55 -36.47 6.19
N SER A 762 -7.59 -37.23 6.72
CA SER A 762 -7.86 -38.57 7.26
C SER A 762 -8.48 -38.46 8.66
N VAL A 763 -9.39 -39.37 8.95
CA VAL A 763 -10.11 -39.51 10.23
C VAL A 763 -10.11 -40.99 10.61
N CYS A 764 -9.91 -41.30 11.89
CA CYS A 764 -10.01 -42.65 12.41
C CYS A 764 -11.34 -42.79 13.16
N LEU A 765 -12.18 -43.73 12.72
CA LEU A 765 -13.52 -43.93 13.27
C LEU A 765 -13.62 -45.32 13.93
N LYS A 766 -14.43 -45.40 14.98
CA LYS A 766 -14.83 -46.64 15.65
C LYS A 766 -15.83 -47.39 14.79
N GLY A 767 -15.73 -48.72 14.71
CA GLY A 767 -16.60 -49.56 13.89
C GLY A 767 -16.07 -49.81 12.46
N ASP A 768 -14.90 -49.27 12.14
CA ASP A 768 -14.22 -49.45 10.85
C ASP A 768 -13.09 -50.50 10.91
N GLU A 769 -12.91 -51.17 12.05
CA GLU A 769 -11.81 -52.12 12.29
C GLU A 769 -11.81 -53.26 11.25
N ASP A 770 -12.99 -53.83 10.99
CA ASP A 770 -13.17 -54.94 10.06
C ASP A 770 -12.79 -54.58 8.62
N ARG A 771 -13.09 -53.34 8.20
CA ARG A 771 -12.71 -52.84 6.86
C ARG A 771 -11.23 -52.54 6.78
N TYR A 772 -10.66 -52.01 7.87
CA TYR A 772 -9.25 -51.71 7.98
C TYR A 772 -8.38 -52.98 7.94
N GLU A 773 -8.87 -54.09 8.52
CA GLU A 773 -8.25 -55.42 8.38
C GLU A 773 -8.11 -55.85 6.92
N GLY A 774 -9.12 -55.58 6.08
CA GLY A 774 -9.04 -55.86 4.64
C GLY A 774 -7.87 -55.16 3.95
N LEU A 775 -7.50 -53.95 4.38
CA LEU A 775 -6.29 -53.29 3.87
C LEU A 775 -5.01 -54.02 4.32
N ILE A 776 -4.94 -54.42 5.59
CA ILE A 776 -3.77 -55.14 6.11
C ILE A 776 -3.61 -56.47 5.36
N GLU A 777 -4.70 -57.19 5.10
CA GLU A 777 -4.69 -58.40 4.27
C GLU A 777 -4.15 -58.13 2.86
N TYR A 778 -4.61 -57.05 2.21
CA TYR A 778 -4.09 -56.65 0.90
C TYR A 778 -2.58 -56.35 0.96
N LEU A 779 -2.13 -55.55 1.92
CA LEU A 779 -0.72 -55.18 2.07
C LEU A 779 0.17 -56.40 2.34
N LYS A 780 -0.30 -57.36 3.15
CA LYS A 780 0.38 -58.63 3.37
C LYS A 780 0.46 -59.46 2.09
N ALA A 781 -0.63 -59.52 1.32
CA ALA A 781 -0.67 -60.28 0.07
C ALA A 781 0.33 -59.76 -0.97
N ILE A 782 0.58 -58.44 -0.99
CA ILE A 782 1.57 -57.82 -1.88
C ILE A 782 2.97 -57.67 -1.25
N GLY A 783 3.21 -58.24 -0.06
CA GLY A 783 4.51 -58.25 0.60
C GLY A 783 4.99 -56.90 1.15
N LYS A 784 4.08 -55.97 1.45
CA LYS A 784 4.43 -54.69 2.10
C LYS A 784 4.46 -54.83 3.63
N ASP A 785 5.28 -53.99 4.29
CA ASP A 785 5.31 -53.91 5.74
C ASP A 785 3.95 -53.41 6.30
N THR A 786 3.44 -54.14 7.28
CA THR A 786 2.13 -53.90 7.89
C THR A 786 2.20 -53.54 9.37
N ALA A 787 3.38 -53.52 10.00
CA ALA A 787 3.52 -53.34 11.45
C ALA A 787 2.82 -52.06 11.96
N ARG A 788 2.95 -50.95 11.21
CA ARG A 788 2.27 -49.69 11.55
C ARG A 788 0.75 -49.78 11.45
N TYR A 789 0.24 -50.48 10.43
CA TYR A 789 -1.20 -50.64 10.21
C TYR A 789 -1.79 -51.55 11.28
N GLU A 790 -1.09 -52.63 11.64
CA GLU A 790 -1.51 -53.52 12.73
C GLU A 790 -1.58 -52.77 14.08
N LYS A 791 -0.58 -51.94 14.40
CA LYS A 791 -0.61 -51.07 15.59
C LYS A 791 -1.79 -50.09 15.57
N CYS A 792 -2.09 -49.50 14.41
CA CYS A 792 -3.25 -48.63 14.24
C CYS A 792 -4.57 -49.38 14.50
N LEU A 793 -4.70 -50.60 13.94
CA LEU A 793 -5.85 -51.48 14.16
C LEU A 793 -6.02 -51.85 15.63
N GLU A 794 -4.94 -52.17 16.34
CA GLU A 794 -4.97 -52.42 17.79
C GLU A 794 -5.52 -51.20 18.56
N GLY A 795 -5.08 -49.99 18.18
CA GLY A 795 -5.61 -48.74 18.73
C GLY A 795 -7.11 -48.55 18.47
N MET A 796 -7.58 -48.89 17.27
CA MET A 796 -9.01 -48.86 16.93
C MET A 796 -9.81 -49.84 17.79
N LYS A 797 -9.35 -51.10 17.90
CA LYS A 797 -9.98 -52.15 18.72
C LYS A 797 -10.01 -51.81 20.22
N ALA A 798 -8.95 -51.21 20.74
CA ALA A 798 -8.90 -50.74 22.12
C ALA A 798 -9.95 -49.64 22.39
N CYS A 799 -10.18 -48.73 21.43
CA CYS A 799 -11.23 -47.73 21.54
C CYS A 799 -12.64 -48.33 21.53
N ALA A 800 -12.88 -49.33 20.68
CA ALA A 800 -14.19 -49.98 20.56
C ALA A 800 -14.56 -50.76 21.83
N SER A 801 -13.60 -51.46 22.46
CA SER A 801 -13.85 -52.23 23.68
C SER A 801 -14.14 -51.35 24.92
N SER A 802 -13.55 -50.15 25.01
CA SER A 802 -13.74 -49.23 26.15
C SER A 802 -15.16 -48.63 26.28
N GLU A 803 -16.00 -48.71 25.24
CA GLU A 803 -17.39 -48.24 25.29
C GLU A 803 -18.40 -49.35 25.59
N ALA A 804 -17.98 -50.62 25.45
CA ALA A 804 -18.81 -51.77 25.80
C ALA A 804 -18.79 -52.09 27.30
N SER A 805 -17.80 -51.56 28.02
CA SER A 805 -17.67 -51.56 29.49
C SER A 805 -18.25 -50.29 30.10
#